data_AF-A0A388KCD7-F1
#
_entry.id   AF-A0A388KCD7-F1
#
_cell.length_a   1.000
_cell.length_b   1.000
_cell.length_c   1.000
_cell.angle_alpha   90.00
_cell.angle_beta   90.00
_cell.angle_gamma   90.00
#
_symmetry.space_group_name_H-M   'P 1'
#
loop_
_entity.id
_entity.type
_entity.pdbx_description
1 polymer ?
#
loop_
_entity_poly.entity_id
_entity_poly.type
_entity_poly.pdbx_seq_one_letter_code
_entity_poly.pdbx_strand_id
1 'polypeptide(L)'
;MGARLDKRMASVCPKLKGKEDEENKLKDEMESLHKENEKLRKLLLKGESEVEDDTVTKLQREIAELRRQVATKKVADDDIFAMKQEIEQLRVSALSKGSFGMELESLRTEVGRLKVQGVKDKKKAELWTGEALRPGNKRGNIAIGTPECSARCSPRPRWTDNLRDSDKWRQEYLKMKEMHRAASFEAEVLKDKRAAAEGEVFKLKEQLSKKATPQRFAVDGAEPAGDVNERFLFIEEQKKDLRNYKKSGLETMCQEAGLKLRSIDLMIADLAEFRADKALGTQSDKGKAKEDEVLVHEAPSWIRNNRNIHALGHCNLVKRFKDEVKMCMDQVGFSVPAVGNRDITGCFSLNGRGEDPCGAFSCPIEEVLKWRDRVKGLVCSPVDHNPGDTLVCCPLLYRKGLDKLFLENTGFEEVRDDETSLLQRMKVEYKEQGLNSFAKWDKNGRLGQAYATPKHKDIAKWRPICPSFAECNVRGSRIISRVVNELVWALPKRSHFNLKSTDLLVRQVKSVNADVGKNKVLLTAAYDVKEMFCNLPHDSIIKALTWLIDFWMRNGVNEMLVKKRGKGAKLMRGKKPDGWCTVEFNEVLDFVKFDLRNTFTTVGGKILRQRIGIPMGKPSSPSIACMLCAHSEFVFLLSLGTDRSLVHGICLIDDVSVFVKFRKGILKEKRRRGRFSGDSRNLMITISPWNV
;
A
#
# COMPACT_ATOMS: atom_id res chain seq x y z
N MET A 1 18.45 147.45 73.06
CA MET A 1 19.52 146.61 72.48
C MET A 1 19.72 145.42 73.41
N GLY A 2 19.83 144.14 73.03
CA GLY A 2 19.78 143.53 71.70
C GLY A 2 18.46 142.78 71.49
N ALA A 3 17.68 143.30 70.55
CA ALA A 3 16.48 142.72 70.00
C ALA A 3 16.80 142.30 68.56
N ARG A 4 16.09 141.27 68.07
CA ARG A 4 16.20 140.63 66.74
C ARG A 4 17.29 139.58 66.61
N LEU A 5 16.96 138.38 67.07
CA LEU A 5 17.17 137.10 66.37
C LEU A 5 16.75 136.00 67.33
N ASP A 6 15.44 135.74 67.40
CA ASP A 6 14.85 134.43 67.75
C ASP A 6 13.32 134.52 67.76
N LYS A 7 12.77 135.19 66.74
CA LYS A 7 11.32 135.33 66.51
C LYS A 7 10.94 134.80 65.13
N ARG A 8 11.37 133.56 64.84
CA ARG A 8 10.97 132.80 63.64
C ARG A 8 10.83 131.29 63.83
N MET A 9 10.66 130.81 65.07
CA MET A 9 10.44 129.39 65.37
C MET A 9 9.25 129.16 66.33
N ALA A 10 8.21 130.00 66.24
CA ALA A 10 6.95 129.80 66.96
C ALA A 10 5.76 130.44 66.22
N SER A 11 5.33 129.82 65.11
CA SER A 11 3.96 129.96 64.62
C SER A 11 3.72 128.89 63.55
N VAL A 12 3.11 127.77 63.93
CA VAL A 12 1.96 127.09 63.28
C VAL A 12 1.77 125.77 64.02
N CYS A 13 0.89 125.78 65.02
CA CYS A 13 0.35 124.57 65.63
C CYS A 13 -1.06 124.86 66.14
N PRO A 14 -2.09 124.25 65.53
CA PRO A 14 -3.29 123.92 66.28
C PRO A 14 -3.69 122.45 66.06
N LYS A 15 -4.30 121.86 67.09
CA LYS A 15 -4.97 120.54 67.16
C LYS A 15 -4.14 119.37 67.75
N LEU A 16 -3.76 119.51 69.03
CA LEU A 16 -3.65 118.38 69.96
C LEU A 16 -5.04 118.09 70.54
N LYS A 17 -5.79 117.19 69.90
CA LYS A 17 -7.00 116.58 70.49
C LYS A 17 -7.44 115.29 69.78
N GLY A 18 -6.50 114.41 69.45
CA GLY A 18 -6.80 113.14 68.79
C GLY A 18 -5.70 112.09 68.85
N LYS A 19 -4.67 112.28 69.70
CA LYS A 19 -3.56 111.33 69.82
C LYS A 19 -3.67 110.36 71.02
N GLU A 20 -4.48 110.69 72.03
CA GLU A 20 -4.69 109.79 73.18
C GLU A 20 -5.67 108.65 72.88
N ASP A 21 -6.60 108.84 71.93
CA ASP A 21 -7.57 107.80 71.55
C ASP A 21 -6.96 106.75 70.61
N GLU A 22 -5.96 107.10 69.79
CA GLU A 22 -5.22 106.10 68.99
C GLU A 22 -4.18 105.35 69.84
N GLU A 23 -3.57 106.01 70.82
CA GLU A 23 -2.57 105.37 71.68
C GLU A 23 -3.21 104.35 72.64
N ASN A 24 -4.40 104.64 73.17
CA ASN A 24 -5.17 103.66 73.96
C ASN A 24 -5.73 102.51 73.11
N LYS A 25 -6.15 102.78 71.87
CA LYS A 25 -6.62 101.73 70.94
C LYS A 25 -5.48 100.80 70.51
N LEU A 26 -4.27 101.34 70.31
CA LEU A 26 -3.05 100.56 70.08
C LEU A 26 -2.63 99.76 71.31
N LYS A 27 -2.88 100.26 72.53
CA LYS A 27 -2.59 99.57 73.78
C LYS A 27 -3.54 98.39 74.02
N ASP A 28 -4.83 98.57 73.74
CA ASP A 28 -5.84 97.51 73.82
C ASP A 28 -5.62 96.44 72.72
N GLU A 29 -5.20 96.85 71.52
CA GLU A 29 -4.75 95.92 70.46
C GLU A 29 -3.49 95.15 70.87
N MET A 30 -2.52 95.80 71.51
CA MET A 30 -1.29 95.14 71.97
C MET A 30 -1.57 94.16 73.11
N GLU A 31 -2.51 94.45 74.01
CA GLU A 31 -2.95 93.53 75.07
C GLU A 31 -3.77 92.34 74.53
N SER A 32 -4.59 92.57 73.50
CA SER A 32 -5.29 91.50 72.77
C SER A 32 -4.30 90.58 72.05
N LEU A 33 -3.30 91.15 71.36
CA LEU A 33 -2.22 90.41 70.71
C LEU A 33 -1.33 89.67 71.73
N HIS A 34 -1.15 90.20 72.94
CA HIS A 34 -0.41 89.50 74.00
C HIS A 34 -1.19 88.28 74.53
N LYS A 35 -2.49 88.42 74.75
CA LYS A 35 -3.38 87.30 75.16
C LYS A 35 -3.50 86.25 74.06
N GLU A 36 -3.55 86.65 72.79
CA GLU A 36 -3.54 85.75 71.64
C GLU A 36 -2.19 85.04 71.48
N ASN A 37 -1.07 85.74 71.66
CA ASN A 37 0.27 85.14 71.68
C ASN A 37 0.49 84.19 72.86
N GLU A 38 -0.09 84.45 74.04
CA GLU A 38 -0.03 83.53 75.18
C GLU A 38 -0.89 82.27 74.94
N LYS A 39 -2.01 82.41 74.21
CA LYS A 39 -2.88 81.30 73.78
C LYS A 39 -2.20 80.46 72.70
N LEU A 40 -1.50 81.09 71.75
CA LEU A 40 -0.68 80.41 70.73
C LEU A 40 0.56 79.72 71.35
N ARG A 41 1.20 80.33 72.36
CA ARG A 41 2.29 79.66 73.12
C ARG A 41 1.80 78.44 73.90
N LYS A 42 0.58 78.48 74.48
CA LYS A 42 -0.04 77.31 75.13
C LYS A 42 -0.52 76.24 74.15
N LEU A 43 -0.80 76.59 72.88
CA LEU A 43 -1.10 75.63 71.82
C LEU A 43 0.18 74.99 71.23
N LEU A 44 1.28 75.73 71.14
CA LEU A 44 2.60 75.20 70.74
C LEU A 44 3.18 74.24 71.78
N LEU A 45 3.11 74.58 73.08
CA LEU A 45 3.58 73.71 74.18
C LEU A 45 2.70 72.47 74.44
N LYS A 46 1.58 72.30 73.73
CA LYS A 46 0.71 71.10 73.83
C LYS A 46 0.78 70.20 72.59
N GLY A 47 1.59 70.56 71.59
CA GLY A 47 1.83 69.78 70.37
C GLY A 47 3.26 69.22 70.22
N GLU A 48 4.18 69.58 71.12
CA GLU A 48 5.57 69.09 71.11
C GLU A 48 5.82 68.07 72.23
N SER A 49 5.27 66.88 72.06
CA SER A 49 5.92 65.65 72.52
C SER A 49 5.47 64.50 71.62
N GLU A 50 6.37 64.07 70.73
CA GLU A 50 6.50 62.72 70.10
C GLU A 50 6.54 62.58 68.54
N VAL A 51 6.52 63.61 67.67
CA VAL A 51 6.43 63.37 66.19
C VAL A 51 7.52 63.99 65.28
N GLU A 52 8.37 64.92 65.76
CA GLU A 52 9.32 65.59 64.86
C GLU A 52 10.56 64.76 64.47
N ASP A 53 11.01 63.81 65.30
CA ASP A 53 12.20 63.00 64.97
C ASP A 53 11.89 61.86 63.96
N ASP A 54 10.64 61.38 63.94
CA ASP A 54 10.21 60.31 63.05
C ASP A 54 9.90 60.82 61.62
N THR A 55 9.46 62.07 61.47
CA THR A 55 9.18 62.66 60.14
C THR A 55 10.45 63.08 59.41
N VAL A 56 11.44 63.66 60.11
CA VAL A 56 12.74 64.00 59.51
C VAL A 56 13.51 62.75 59.10
N THR A 57 13.55 61.71 59.95
CA THR A 57 14.21 60.44 59.60
C THR A 57 13.45 59.67 58.51
N LYS A 58 12.13 59.83 58.39
CA LYS A 58 11.32 59.26 57.30
C LYS A 58 11.55 59.99 55.97
N LEU A 59 11.60 61.32 55.97
CA LEU A 59 11.95 62.11 54.78
C LEU A 59 13.40 61.88 54.34
N GLN A 60 14.34 61.73 55.27
CA GLN A 60 15.72 61.37 54.94
C GLN A 60 15.83 59.95 54.35
N ARG A 61 15.05 58.98 54.86
CA ARG A 61 14.93 57.64 54.25
C ARG A 61 14.30 57.70 52.87
N GLU A 62 13.24 58.47 52.66
CA GLU A 62 12.61 58.66 51.35
C GLU A 62 13.55 59.35 50.36
N ILE A 63 14.30 60.38 50.78
CA ILE A 63 15.29 61.05 49.92
C ILE A 63 16.43 60.09 49.56
N ALA A 64 16.90 59.26 50.50
CA ALA A 64 17.91 58.25 50.23
C ALA A 64 17.41 57.17 49.26
N GLU A 65 16.16 56.75 49.42
CA GLU A 65 15.52 55.75 48.56
C GLU A 65 15.24 56.29 47.16
N LEU A 66 14.75 57.53 47.03
CA LEU A 66 14.57 58.21 45.75
C LEU A 66 15.91 58.40 45.02
N ARG A 67 16.99 58.75 45.74
CA ARG A 67 18.34 58.82 45.16
C ARG A 67 18.82 57.46 44.67
N ARG A 68 18.53 56.39 45.41
CA ARG A 68 18.85 55.01 45.01
C ARG A 68 18.06 54.61 43.76
N GLN A 69 16.77 54.89 43.71
CA GLN A 69 15.92 54.62 42.53
C GLN A 69 16.35 55.43 41.29
N VAL A 70 16.77 56.68 41.46
CA VAL A 70 17.33 57.49 40.37
C VAL A 70 18.66 56.91 39.89
N ALA A 71 19.52 56.46 40.78
CA ALA A 71 20.78 55.80 40.41
C ALA A 71 20.52 54.48 39.66
N THR A 72 19.58 53.64 40.13
CA THR A 72 19.21 52.39 39.45
C THR A 72 18.56 52.64 38.09
N LYS A 73 17.70 53.66 37.97
CA LYS A 73 17.14 54.07 36.67
C LYS A 73 18.22 54.58 35.72
N LYS A 74 19.20 55.32 36.23
CA LYS A 74 20.32 55.80 35.42
C LYS A 74 21.18 54.64 34.89
N VAL A 75 21.47 53.64 35.72
CA VAL A 75 22.14 52.39 35.30
C VAL A 75 21.29 51.63 34.28
N ALA A 76 19.98 51.51 34.49
CA ALA A 76 19.08 50.86 33.53
C ALA A 76 18.98 51.61 32.20
N ASP A 77 18.99 52.95 32.22
CA ASP A 77 19.01 53.78 31.01
C ASP A 77 20.36 53.65 30.26
N ASP A 78 21.48 53.55 31.01
CA ASP A 78 22.81 53.27 30.45
C ASP A 78 22.89 51.86 29.84
N ASP A 79 22.28 50.85 30.48
CA ASP A 79 22.16 49.48 29.96
C ASP A 79 21.26 49.42 28.71
N ILE A 80 20.15 50.17 28.70
CA ILE A 80 19.28 50.32 27.52
C ILE A 80 20.02 51.01 26.38
N PHE A 81 20.86 52.01 26.69
CA PHE A 81 21.69 52.67 25.69
C PHE A 81 22.76 51.72 25.13
N ALA A 82 23.42 50.93 25.98
CA ALA A 82 24.38 49.92 25.57
C ALA A 82 23.72 48.84 24.69
N MET A 83 22.55 48.33 25.08
CA MET A 83 21.78 47.38 24.27
C MET A 83 21.34 47.97 22.92
N LYS A 84 20.95 49.26 22.88
CA LYS A 84 20.64 49.93 21.61
C LYS A 84 21.85 50.04 20.70
N GLN A 85 23.03 50.34 21.25
CA GLN A 85 24.27 50.41 20.49
C GLN A 85 24.69 49.03 19.97
N GLU A 86 24.50 47.98 20.75
CA GLU A 86 24.77 46.59 20.36
C GLU A 86 23.80 46.09 19.28
N ILE A 87 22.50 46.40 19.40
CA ILE A 87 21.50 46.14 18.35
C ILE A 87 21.86 46.87 17.06
N GLU A 88 22.33 48.11 17.15
CA GLU A 88 22.73 48.88 15.96
C GLU A 88 24.02 48.33 15.32
N GLN A 89 24.98 47.89 16.12
CA GLN A 89 26.15 47.16 15.61
C GLN A 89 25.77 45.83 14.96
N LEU A 90 24.80 45.09 15.51
CA LEU A 90 24.28 43.86 14.90
C LEU A 90 23.52 44.15 13.60
N ARG A 91 22.81 45.27 13.50
CA ARG A 91 22.15 45.72 12.25
C ARG A 91 23.15 46.12 11.18
N VAL A 92 24.20 46.88 11.54
CA VAL A 92 25.27 47.24 10.62
C VAL A 92 26.07 46.00 10.19
N SER A 93 26.29 45.04 11.09
CA SER A 93 26.92 43.74 10.78
C SER A 93 26.05 42.87 9.87
N ALA A 94 24.72 42.90 10.05
CA ALA A 94 23.76 42.22 9.18
C ALA A 94 23.70 42.86 7.79
N LEU A 95 23.81 44.19 7.69
CA LEU A 95 23.89 44.93 6.43
C LEU A 95 25.24 44.73 5.72
N SER A 96 26.35 44.55 6.45
CA SER A 96 27.66 44.23 5.84
C SER A 96 27.79 42.78 5.36
N LYS A 97 26.88 41.88 5.78
CA LYS A 97 26.76 40.53 5.22
C LYS A 97 25.87 40.55 3.98
N GLY A 98 26.32 41.26 2.93
CA GLY A 98 25.71 41.27 1.59
C GLY A 98 25.68 39.91 0.86
N SER A 99 26.06 38.80 1.53
CA SER A 99 26.10 37.44 0.97
C SER A 99 24.73 36.76 0.92
N PHE A 100 23.81 37.09 1.83
CA PHE A 100 22.52 36.40 1.91
C PHE A 100 21.56 36.74 0.77
N GLY A 101 21.62 37.95 0.23
CA GLY A 101 20.79 38.35 -0.91
C GLY A 101 21.16 37.58 -2.18
N MET A 102 22.47 37.43 -2.44
CA MET A 102 22.97 36.62 -3.56
C MET A 102 22.69 35.14 -3.38
N GLU A 103 22.81 34.59 -2.15
CA GLU A 103 22.46 33.20 -1.88
C GLU A 103 20.95 32.93 -2.02
N LEU A 104 20.10 33.84 -1.55
CA LEU A 104 18.65 33.74 -1.73
C LEU A 104 18.26 33.82 -3.20
N GLU A 105 18.86 34.71 -3.97
CA GLU A 105 18.56 34.84 -5.40
C GLU A 105 19.13 33.66 -6.21
N SER A 106 20.30 33.15 -5.82
CA SER A 106 20.87 31.91 -6.35
C SER A 106 19.97 30.71 -6.07
N LEU A 107 19.50 30.55 -4.83
CA LEU A 107 18.54 29.52 -4.43
C LEU A 107 17.20 29.67 -5.16
N ARG A 108 16.71 30.89 -5.34
CA ARG A 108 15.46 31.18 -6.05
C ARG A 108 15.57 30.82 -7.53
N THR A 109 16.72 31.13 -8.15
CA THR A 109 17.05 30.77 -9.52
C THR A 109 17.16 29.25 -9.67
N GLU A 110 17.80 28.58 -8.72
CA GLU A 110 17.96 27.13 -8.70
C GLU A 110 16.62 26.40 -8.50
N VAL A 111 15.76 26.89 -7.60
CA VAL A 111 14.38 26.39 -7.45
C VAL A 111 13.57 26.59 -8.73
N GLY A 112 13.74 27.73 -9.41
CA GLY A 112 13.14 27.98 -10.72
C GLY A 112 13.60 26.97 -11.77
N ARG A 113 14.92 26.74 -11.86
CA ARG A 113 15.54 25.75 -12.75
C ARG A 113 15.03 24.34 -12.47
N LEU A 114 14.97 23.93 -11.20
CA LEU A 114 14.48 22.63 -10.76
C LEU A 114 12.99 22.44 -11.03
N LYS A 115 12.16 23.49 -10.94
CA LYS A 115 10.74 23.43 -11.34
C LYS A 115 10.59 23.21 -12.83
N VAL A 116 11.35 23.94 -13.65
CA VAL A 116 11.36 23.76 -15.12
C VAL A 116 11.86 22.37 -15.49
N GLN A 117 12.91 21.88 -14.82
CA GLN A 117 13.43 20.54 -15.00
C GLN A 117 12.41 19.48 -14.57
N GLY A 118 11.74 19.65 -13.43
CA GLY A 118 10.68 18.75 -12.96
C GLY A 118 9.49 18.67 -13.92
N VAL A 119 9.11 19.78 -14.57
CA VAL A 119 8.09 19.77 -15.63
C VAL A 119 8.59 19.04 -16.87
N LYS A 120 9.85 19.23 -17.27
CA LYS A 120 10.46 18.49 -18.40
C LYS A 120 10.59 17.00 -18.09
N ASP A 121 10.99 16.63 -16.88
CA ASP A 121 11.13 15.26 -16.42
C ASP A 121 9.77 14.59 -16.28
N LYS A 122 8.74 15.32 -15.83
CA LYS A 122 7.36 14.83 -15.80
C LYS A 122 6.83 14.58 -17.21
N LYS A 123 7.01 15.52 -18.15
CA LYS A 123 6.65 15.33 -19.56
C LYS A 123 7.41 14.18 -20.20
N LYS A 124 8.70 14.03 -19.90
CA LYS A 124 9.53 12.91 -20.33
C LYS A 124 9.01 11.61 -19.73
N ALA A 125 8.71 11.56 -18.44
CA ALA A 125 8.14 10.39 -17.77
C ALA A 125 6.75 10.02 -18.32
N GLU A 126 5.92 11.00 -18.69
CA GLU A 126 4.63 10.79 -19.36
C GLU A 126 4.82 10.23 -20.77
N LEU A 127 5.77 10.74 -21.55
CA LEU A 127 6.18 10.19 -22.85
C LEU A 127 6.69 8.75 -22.73
N TRP A 128 7.58 8.46 -21.78
CA TRP A 128 8.07 7.10 -21.51
C TRP A 128 6.98 6.19 -20.97
N THR A 129 6.01 6.72 -20.21
CA THR A 129 4.84 5.97 -19.75
C THR A 129 3.92 5.63 -20.91
N GLY A 130 3.65 6.58 -21.81
CA GLY A 130 2.88 6.36 -23.03
C GLY A 130 3.55 5.33 -23.95
N GLU A 131 4.87 5.43 -24.10
CA GLU A 131 5.64 4.45 -24.87
C GLU A 131 5.62 3.06 -24.21
N ALA A 132 5.82 2.97 -22.89
CA ALA A 132 5.79 1.71 -22.15
C ALA A 132 4.41 1.03 -22.11
N LEU A 133 3.32 1.81 -22.20
CA LEU A 133 1.94 1.33 -22.21
C LEU A 133 1.39 1.08 -23.63
N ARG A 134 2.19 1.28 -24.68
CA ARG A 134 1.81 1.02 -26.06
C ARG A 134 1.47 -0.47 -26.24
N PRO A 135 0.29 -0.84 -26.76
CA PRO A 135 -0.08 -2.24 -27.00
C PRO A 135 0.97 -2.94 -27.86
N GLY A 136 1.57 -4.02 -27.34
CA GLY A 136 2.67 -4.76 -28.00
C GLY A 136 4.08 -4.38 -27.55
N ASN A 137 4.26 -3.38 -26.68
CA ASN A 137 5.59 -3.03 -26.17
C ASN A 137 6.05 -4.00 -25.05
N LYS A 138 7.07 -4.82 -25.36
CA LYS A 138 7.73 -5.73 -24.39
C LYS A 138 8.90 -5.07 -23.63
N ARG A 139 9.20 -3.79 -23.87
CA ARG A 139 10.39 -3.09 -23.34
C ARG A 139 10.31 -2.75 -21.83
N GLY A 140 9.13 -2.86 -21.21
CA GLY A 140 8.92 -2.50 -19.80
C GLY A 140 9.08 -3.63 -18.78
N ASN A 141 9.09 -4.89 -19.22
CA ASN A 141 9.11 -6.07 -18.35
C ASN A 141 10.01 -7.16 -18.96
N ILE A 142 11.07 -7.54 -18.26
CA ILE A 142 11.87 -8.71 -18.63
C ILE A 142 11.42 -9.87 -17.73
N ALA A 143 10.70 -10.83 -18.30
CA ALA A 143 10.46 -12.11 -17.64
C ALA A 143 11.70 -12.99 -17.84
N ILE A 144 12.46 -13.20 -16.75
CA ILE A 144 13.63 -14.08 -16.75
C ILE A 144 13.14 -15.49 -16.45
N GLY A 145 13.00 -16.33 -17.50
CA GLY A 145 12.38 -17.66 -17.38
C GLY A 145 13.32 -18.72 -16.81
N THR A 146 13.04 -19.31 -15.65
CA THR A 146 13.93 -20.32 -15.03
C THR A 146 13.65 -21.75 -15.52
N PRO A 147 14.66 -22.52 -15.99
CA PRO A 147 14.50 -23.96 -16.22
C PRO A 147 14.09 -24.68 -14.93
N GLU A 148 13.15 -25.62 -15.03
CA GLU A 148 12.61 -26.37 -13.90
C GLU A 148 13.73 -27.10 -13.14
N CYS A 149 13.79 -26.90 -11.81
CA CYS A 149 14.61 -27.72 -10.94
C CYS A 149 13.78 -28.31 -9.80
N SER A 150 14.01 -29.60 -9.57
CA SER A 150 13.55 -30.40 -8.46
C SER A 150 13.73 -29.68 -7.11
N ALA A 151 12.62 -29.68 -6.36
CA ALA A 151 12.37 -29.11 -5.04
C ALA A 151 13.59 -28.87 -4.13
N ARG A 152 13.73 -27.64 -3.62
CA ARG A 152 14.41 -27.36 -2.34
C ARG A 152 13.38 -27.28 -1.20
N CYS A 153 13.45 -28.32 -0.38
CA CYS A 153 13.10 -28.49 1.02
C CYS A 153 12.51 -27.29 1.80
N SER A 154 11.22 -27.41 2.16
CA SER A 154 10.84 -27.36 3.58
C SER A 154 11.27 -28.69 4.24
N PRO A 155 11.64 -28.73 5.54
CA PRO A 155 12.17 -29.94 6.16
C PRO A 155 11.08 -31.03 6.16
N ARG A 156 11.26 -32.06 5.32
CA ARG A 156 10.49 -33.30 5.40
C ARG A 156 11.37 -34.42 5.97
N PRO A 157 10.77 -35.39 6.69
CA PRO A 157 11.48 -36.46 7.36
C PRO A 157 12.21 -37.34 6.35
N ARG A 158 13.42 -37.80 6.71
CA ARG A 158 14.21 -38.78 5.96
C ARG A 158 13.34 -39.99 5.59
N TRP A 159 13.21 -40.25 4.30
CA TRP A 159 12.83 -41.55 3.76
C TRP A 159 13.99 -42.01 2.89
N THR A 160 14.50 -43.20 3.20
CA THR A 160 15.64 -43.84 2.57
C THR A 160 15.33 -44.27 1.15
N ASP A 161 16.40 -44.27 0.35
CA ASP A 161 16.48 -44.56 -1.08
C ASP A 161 15.75 -45.84 -1.52
N ASN A 162 15.15 -45.78 -2.71
CA ASN A 162 15.33 -46.72 -3.83
C ASN A 162 14.58 -46.22 -5.08
N LEU A 163 15.30 -45.99 -6.19
CA LEU A 163 14.78 -45.82 -7.56
C LEU A 163 14.37 -47.23 -8.09
N ARG A 164 13.35 -47.49 -8.93
CA ARG A 164 12.76 -46.79 -10.09
C ARG A 164 11.29 -47.23 -10.32
N ASP A 165 10.42 -46.24 -10.55
CA ASP A 165 9.23 -46.22 -11.44
C ASP A 165 9.01 -44.76 -11.90
N SER A 166 10.07 -43.95 -11.81
CA SER A 166 10.03 -42.51 -11.54
C SER A 166 10.13 -41.62 -12.78
N ASP A 167 10.07 -42.19 -13.97
CA ASP A 167 10.25 -41.44 -15.22
C ASP A 167 8.97 -41.38 -16.08
N LYS A 168 8.01 -42.31 -15.86
CA LYS A 168 6.67 -42.24 -16.47
C LYS A 168 5.87 -41.04 -16.00
N TRP A 169 5.88 -40.75 -14.69
CA TRP A 169 5.14 -39.59 -14.16
C TRP A 169 5.72 -38.27 -14.64
N ARG A 170 7.04 -38.19 -14.95
CA ARG A 170 7.67 -36.98 -15.48
C ARG A 170 7.22 -36.67 -16.90
N GLN A 171 7.11 -37.69 -17.74
CA GLN A 171 6.55 -37.55 -19.09
C GLN A 171 5.05 -37.23 -19.05
N GLU A 172 4.28 -37.89 -18.19
CA GLU A 172 2.85 -37.58 -18.01
C GLU A 172 2.64 -36.16 -17.45
N TYR A 173 3.51 -35.69 -16.55
CA TYR A 173 3.47 -34.32 -16.03
C TYR A 173 3.80 -33.29 -17.10
N LEU A 174 4.81 -33.52 -17.94
CA LEU A 174 5.14 -32.65 -19.08
C LEU A 174 3.98 -32.59 -20.08
N LYS A 175 3.39 -33.74 -20.41
CA LYS A 175 2.22 -33.86 -21.29
C LYS A 175 1.00 -33.14 -20.70
N MET A 176 0.77 -33.27 -19.40
CA MET A 176 -0.29 -32.56 -18.68
C MET A 176 -0.06 -31.04 -18.67
N LYS A 177 1.19 -30.59 -18.52
CA LYS A 177 1.57 -29.17 -18.57
C LYS A 177 1.37 -28.57 -19.97
N GLU A 178 1.69 -29.31 -21.02
CA GLU A 178 1.41 -28.92 -22.40
C GLU A 178 -0.09 -28.87 -22.70
N MET A 179 -0.87 -29.88 -22.24
CA MET A 179 -2.33 -29.83 -22.35
C MET A 179 -2.92 -28.64 -21.59
N HIS A 180 -2.38 -28.29 -20.42
CA HIS A 180 -2.82 -27.10 -19.68
C HIS A 180 -2.47 -25.79 -20.40
N ARG A 181 -1.32 -25.72 -21.07
CA ARG A 181 -0.96 -24.57 -21.91
C ARG A 181 -1.91 -24.44 -23.10
N ALA A 182 -2.20 -25.54 -23.79
CA ALA A 182 -3.14 -25.56 -24.91
C ALA A 182 -4.56 -25.18 -24.47
N ALA A 183 -5.05 -25.74 -23.36
CA ALA A 183 -6.36 -25.41 -22.80
C ALA A 183 -6.43 -23.95 -22.30
N SER A 184 -5.32 -23.40 -21.78
CA SER A 184 -5.27 -21.99 -21.38
C SER A 184 -5.33 -21.05 -22.58
N PHE A 185 -4.61 -21.39 -23.65
CA PHE A 185 -4.67 -20.64 -24.92
C PHE A 185 -6.06 -20.71 -25.55
N GLU A 186 -6.68 -21.89 -25.58
CA GLU A 186 -8.04 -22.06 -26.08
C GLU A 186 -9.06 -21.27 -25.24
N ALA A 187 -8.92 -21.28 -23.92
CA ALA A 187 -9.75 -20.48 -23.02
C ALA A 187 -9.58 -18.97 -23.23
N GLU A 188 -8.39 -18.51 -23.60
CA GLU A 188 -8.10 -17.11 -23.91
C GLU A 188 -8.76 -16.69 -25.24
N VAL A 189 -8.62 -17.52 -26.28
CA VAL A 189 -9.33 -17.35 -27.55
C VAL A 189 -10.86 -17.33 -27.34
N LEU A 190 -11.38 -18.18 -26.45
CA LEU A 190 -12.82 -18.19 -26.13
C LEU A 190 -13.25 -16.96 -25.32
N LYS A 191 -12.40 -16.41 -24.45
CA LYS A 191 -12.66 -15.13 -23.76
C LYS A 191 -12.68 -13.96 -24.72
N ASP A 192 -11.77 -13.93 -25.68
CA ASP A 192 -11.72 -12.89 -26.71
C ASP A 192 -12.94 -12.96 -27.63
N LYS A 193 -13.34 -14.17 -28.04
CA LYS A 193 -14.59 -14.39 -28.80
C LYS A 193 -15.82 -13.96 -28.01
N ARG A 194 -15.84 -14.21 -26.70
CA ARG A 194 -16.93 -13.77 -25.82
C ARG A 194 -16.95 -12.25 -25.67
N ALA A 195 -15.81 -11.60 -25.50
CA ALA A 195 -15.71 -10.14 -25.43
C ALA A 195 -16.15 -9.47 -26.74
N ALA A 196 -15.81 -10.07 -27.89
CA ALA A 196 -16.29 -9.62 -29.20
C ALA A 196 -17.82 -9.75 -29.31
N ALA A 197 -18.39 -10.90 -28.91
CA ALA A 197 -19.83 -11.11 -28.91
C ALA A 197 -20.59 -10.18 -27.95
N GLU A 198 -20.04 -9.93 -26.76
CA GLU A 198 -20.59 -8.98 -25.79
C GLU A 198 -20.53 -7.54 -26.32
N GLY A 199 -19.46 -7.18 -27.05
CA GLY A 199 -19.35 -5.91 -27.77
C GLY A 199 -20.38 -5.75 -28.89
N GLU A 200 -20.72 -6.81 -29.62
CA GLU A 200 -21.80 -6.78 -30.62
C GLU A 200 -23.18 -6.64 -29.98
N VAL A 201 -23.44 -7.34 -28.87
CA VAL A 201 -24.68 -7.19 -28.09
C VAL A 201 -24.80 -5.76 -27.53
N PHE A 202 -23.69 -5.15 -27.11
CA PHE A 202 -23.67 -3.76 -26.65
C PHE A 202 -23.97 -2.78 -27.80
N LYS A 203 -23.36 -2.97 -28.98
CA LYS A 203 -23.66 -2.16 -30.18
C LYS A 203 -25.12 -2.29 -30.62
N LEU A 204 -25.71 -3.49 -30.57
CA LEU A 204 -27.12 -3.71 -30.87
C LEU A 204 -28.05 -3.03 -29.84
N LYS A 205 -27.69 -3.04 -28.55
CA LYS A 205 -28.40 -2.30 -27.50
C LYS A 205 -28.31 -0.79 -27.69
N GLU A 206 -27.16 -0.27 -28.14
CA GLU A 206 -26.97 1.14 -28.44
C GLU A 206 -27.72 1.59 -29.70
N GLN A 207 -27.84 0.72 -30.71
CA GLN A 207 -28.67 0.97 -31.89
C GLN A 207 -30.18 0.97 -31.55
N LEU A 208 -30.59 0.20 -30.55
CA LEU A 208 -31.96 0.21 -30.03
C LEU A 208 -32.28 1.45 -29.18
N SER A 209 -31.30 2.07 -28.52
CA SER A 209 -31.50 3.27 -27.70
C SER A 209 -31.51 4.58 -28.49
N LYS A 210 -30.98 4.60 -29.73
CA LYS A 210 -30.94 5.79 -30.61
C LYS A 210 -32.27 6.15 -31.30
N LYS A 211 -33.39 5.50 -30.96
CA LYS A 211 -34.74 5.81 -31.49
C LYS A 211 -35.63 6.69 -30.58
N ALA A 212 -35.05 7.46 -29.65
CA ALA A 212 -35.77 8.52 -28.93
C ALA A 212 -34.91 9.80 -28.82
N THR A 213 -35.39 10.88 -29.44
CA THR A 213 -34.83 12.27 -29.49
C THR A 213 -35.32 13.11 -28.27
N PRO A 214 -34.98 14.42 -28.06
CA PRO A 214 -33.88 15.29 -28.58
C PRO A 214 -33.18 16.26 -27.54
N GLN A 215 -31.91 16.60 -27.82
CA GLN A 215 -31.25 17.95 -27.88
C GLN A 215 -30.91 18.88 -26.64
N ARG A 216 -29.69 19.48 -26.77
CA ARG A 216 -29.02 20.67 -26.13
C ARG A 216 -28.20 20.40 -24.84
N PHE A 217 -27.01 20.97 -24.57
CA PHE A 217 -26.24 22.13 -25.06
C PHE A 217 -24.72 21.83 -25.11
N ALA A 218 -23.97 22.54 -25.97
CA ALA A 218 -22.51 22.57 -26.03
C ALA A 218 -21.95 23.84 -25.35
N VAL A 219 -20.77 23.74 -24.73
CA VAL A 219 -19.90 24.87 -24.38
C VAL A 219 -18.48 24.50 -24.78
N ASP A 220 -17.91 25.31 -25.68
CA ASP A 220 -16.55 25.22 -26.21
C ASP A 220 -15.53 25.86 -25.27
N GLY A 221 -14.28 25.38 -25.37
CA GLY A 221 -13.10 26.12 -24.91
C GLY A 221 -11.84 25.28 -24.72
N ALA A 222 -11.13 24.92 -25.79
CA ALA A 222 -9.66 24.77 -25.81
C ALA A 222 -9.12 24.53 -27.23
N GLU A 223 -8.23 25.40 -27.71
CA GLU A 223 -7.30 25.21 -28.83
C GLU A 223 -5.84 25.30 -28.31
N PRO A 224 -4.79 24.89 -29.06
CA PRO A 224 -4.67 23.61 -29.77
C PRO A 224 -3.27 22.97 -29.55
N ALA A 225 -3.20 21.64 -29.65
CA ALA A 225 -1.96 20.89 -29.89
C ALA A 225 -2.21 19.97 -31.10
N GLY A 226 -2.37 20.58 -32.29
CA GLY A 226 -3.08 19.99 -33.44
C GLY A 226 -2.32 18.95 -34.26
N ASP A 227 -1.02 19.08 -34.47
CA ASP A 227 -0.42 18.46 -35.67
C ASP A 227 -0.12 16.94 -35.54
N VAL A 228 0.31 16.48 -34.36
CA VAL A 228 0.64 15.04 -34.14
C VAL A 228 -0.62 14.19 -33.94
N ASN A 229 -1.67 14.78 -33.39
CA ASN A 229 -2.93 14.08 -33.11
C ASN A 229 -3.73 13.85 -34.40
N GLU A 230 -3.66 14.77 -35.36
CA GLU A 230 -4.33 14.65 -36.65
C GLU A 230 -3.75 13.51 -37.50
N ARG A 231 -2.41 13.35 -37.56
CA ARG A 231 -1.80 12.22 -38.28
C ARG A 231 -2.16 10.87 -37.68
N PHE A 232 -2.20 10.76 -36.34
CA PHE A 232 -2.59 9.51 -35.68
C PHE A 232 -4.05 9.16 -35.95
N LEU A 233 -4.96 10.15 -35.83
CA LEU A 233 -6.38 9.96 -36.15
C LEU A 233 -6.58 9.57 -37.61
N PHE A 234 -5.85 10.20 -38.53
CA PHE A 234 -5.88 9.86 -39.95
C PHE A 234 -5.41 8.43 -40.22
N ILE A 235 -4.31 7.98 -39.61
CA ILE A 235 -3.81 6.60 -39.77
C ILE A 235 -4.82 5.58 -39.24
N GLU A 236 -5.43 5.83 -38.07
CA GLU A 236 -6.42 4.91 -37.51
C GLU A 236 -7.71 4.85 -38.33
N GLU A 237 -8.13 5.97 -38.93
CA GLU A 237 -9.24 6.01 -39.88
C GLU A 237 -8.91 5.20 -41.15
N GLN A 238 -7.72 5.38 -41.73
CA GLN A 238 -7.29 4.61 -42.90
C GLN A 238 -7.19 3.10 -42.60
N LYS A 239 -6.70 2.71 -41.42
CA LYS A 239 -6.69 1.29 -41.01
C LYS A 239 -8.10 0.73 -40.89
N LYS A 240 -9.05 1.52 -40.37
CA LYS A 240 -10.45 1.09 -40.23
C LYS A 240 -11.08 0.83 -41.59
N ASP A 241 -10.82 1.67 -42.58
CA ASP A 241 -11.29 1.46 -43.95
C ASP A 241 -10.62 0.25 -44.61
N LEU A 242 -9.30 0.10 -44.46
CA LEU A 242 -8.55 -1.00 -45.06
C LEU A 242 -8.93 -2.38 -44.51
N ARG A 243 -9.48 -2.47 -43.28
CA ARG A 243 -10.03 -3.72 -42.72
C ARG A 243 -11.27 -4.24 -43.46
N ASN A 244 -11.92 -3.41 -44.27
CA ASN A 244 -13.09 -3.82 -45.05
C ASN A 244 -12.71 -4.53 -46.36
N TYR A 245 -11.43 -4.57 -46.72
CA TYR A 245 -10.94 -5.21 -47.94
C TYR A 245 -10.52 -6.65 -47.71
N LYS A 246 -10.80 -7.51 -48.69
CA LYS A 246 -10.27 -8.89 -48.71
C LYS A 246 -8.78 -8.87 -49.01
N LYS A 247 -8.07 -9.92 -48.57
CA LYS A 247 -6.61 -10.08 -48.74
C LYS A 247 -6.13 -9.79 -50.17
N SER A 248 -6.83 -10.30 -51.19
CA SER A 248 -6.47 -10.05 -52.59
C SER A 248 -6.51 -8.57 -52.98
N GLY A 249 -7.46 -7.79 -52.44
CA GLY A 249 -7.54 -6.35 -52.69
C GLY A 249 -6.44 -5.57 -51.97
N LEU A 250 -6.03 -6.01 -50.77
CA LEU A 250 -4.89 -5.43 -50.05
C LEU A 250 -3.56 -5.73 -50.75
N GLU A 251 -3.40 -6.93 -51.30
CA GLU A 251 -2.19 -7.30 -52.05
C GLU A 251 -2.04 -6.44 -53.32
N THR A 252 -3.12 -6.20 -54.06
CA THR A 252 -3.10 -5.28 -55.22
C THR A 252 -2.72 -3.87 -54.81
N MET A 253 -3.32 -3.33 -53.73
CA MET A 253 -3.00 -1.99 -53.24
C MET A 253 -1.54 -1.87 -52.73
N CYS A 254 -1.00 -2.91 -52.08
CA CYS A 254 0.41 -2.94 -51.68
C CYS A 254 1.35 -2.96 -52.89
N GLN A 255 1.02 -3.72 -53.93
CA GLN A 255 1.81 -3.77 -55.16
C GLN A 255 1.83 -2.42 -55.89
N GLU A 256 0.67 -1.77 -56.01
CA GLU A 256 0.54 -0.42 -56.59
C GLU A 256 1.32 0.64 -55.80
N ALA A 257 1.41 0.49 -54.47
CA ALA A 257 2.16 1.37 -53.58
C ALA A 257 3.66 1.01 -53.44
N GLY A 258 4.13 -0.08 -54.09
CA GLY A 258 5.52 -0.56 -53.96
C GLY A 258 5.88 -1.14 -52.59
N LEU A 259 4.88 -1.55 -51.80
CA LEU A 259 5.04 -2.12 -50.45
C LEU A 259 5.21 -3.65 -50.48
N LYS A 260 5.95 -4.19 -49.51
CA LYS A 260 6.18 -5.65 -49.40
C LYS A 260 4.91 -6.37 -48.95
N LEU A 261 4.56 -7.46 -49.63
CA LEU A 261 3.46 -8.34 -49.22
C LEU A 261 3.82 -9.09 -47.93
N ARG A 262 3.00 -8.95 -46.89
CA ARG A 262 3.17 -9.58 -45.56
C ARG A 262 1.84 -10.14 -45.06
N SER A 263 1.71 -10.41 -43.76
CA SER A 263 0.42 -10.72 -43.15
C SER A 263 -0.57 -9.56 -43.34
N ILE A 264 -1.87 -9.87 -43.34
CA ILE A 264 -2.94 -8.89 -43.59
C ILE A 264 -2.83 -7.66 -42.67
N ASP A 265 -2.58 -7.88 -41.38
CA ASP A 265 -2.46 -6.78 -40.40
C ASP A 265 -1.28 -5.85 -40.68
N LEU A 266 -0.16 -6.40 -41.18
CA LEU A 266 1.02 -5.61 -41.55
C LEU A 266 0.78 -4.87 -42.86
N MET A 267 0.11 -5.49 -43.84
CA MET A 267 -0.25 -4.81 -45.09
C MET A 267 -1.20 -3.63 -44.83
N ILE A 268 -2.17 -3.78 -43.93
CA ILE A 268 -3.07 -2.69 -43.52
C ILE A 268 -2.30 -1.56 -42.84
N ALA A 269 -1.35 -1.87 -41.96
CA ALA A 269 -0.53 -0.87 -41.30
C ALA A 269 0.37 -0.11 -42.30
N ASP A 270 1.10 -0.84 -43.14
CA ASP A 270 2.01 -0.28 -44.15
C ASP A 270 1.23 0.61 -45.16
N LEU A 271 0.04 0.18 -45.61
CA LEU A 271 -0.82 0.97 -46.49
C LEU A 271 -1.39 2.22 -45.82
N ALA A 272 -1.81 2.14 -44.55
CA ALA A 272 -2.34 3.29 -43.82
C ALA A 272 -1.25 4.34 -43.58
N GLU A 273 -0.04 3.90 -43.28
CA GLU A 273 1.13 4.77 -43.09
C GLU A 273 1.56 5.39 -44.43
N PHE A 274 1.62 4.62 -45.51
CA PHE A 274 1.86 5.13 -46.86
C PHE A 274 0.83 6.19 -47.31
N ARG A 275 -0.45 5.97 -47.00
CA ARG A 275 -1.52 6.95 -47.30
C ARG A 275 -1.37 8.21 -46.45
N ALA A 276 -0.96 8.09 -45.19
CA ALA A 276 -0.70 9.23 -44.32
C ALA A 276 0.51 10.04 -44.79
N ASP A 277 1.59 9.37 -45.22
CA ASP A 277 2.78 10.03 -45.76
C ASP A 277 2.48 10.79 -47.06
N LYS A 278 1.61 10.24 -47.91
CA LYS A 278 1.14 10.91 -49.13
C LYS A 278 0.21 12.09 -48.84
N ALA A 279 -0.62 12.01 -47.80
CA ALA A 279 -1.62 13.02 -47.48
C ALA A 279 -1.06 14.17 -46.62
N LEU A 280 -0.11 13.88 -45.72
CA LEU A 280 0.37 14.80 -44.68
C LEU A 280 1.88 15.10 -44.79
N GLY A 281 2.60 14.44 -45.69
CA GLY A 281 4.04 14.63 -45.92
C GLY A 281 4.93 13.72 -45.07
N THR A 282 6.12 13.39 -45.60
CA THR A 282 7.14 12.58 -44.93
C THR A 282 7.87 13.40 -43.85
N GLN A 283 7.99 12.87 -42.63
CA GLN A 283 8.96 13.43 -41.67
C GLN A 283 10.38 13.14 -42.18
N SER A 284 11.02 14.14 -42.77
CA SER A 284 12.43 14.07 -43.13
C SER A 284 13.29 14.09 -41.86
N ASP A 285 14.08 13.03 -41.69
CA ASP A 285 15.28 12.90 -40.87
C ASP A 285 16.04 14.24 -40.70
N LYS A 286 16.01 14.82 -39.50
CA LYS A 286 17.08 15.71 -39.02
C LYS A 286 17.59 15.20 -37.69
N GLY A 287 18.70 14.48 -37.76
CA GLY A 287 19.50 14.09 -36.60
C GLY A 287 19.81 12.60 -36.48
N LYS A 288 20.38 11.98 -37.52
CA LYS A 288 21.15 10.74 -37.34
C LYS A 288 22.43 11.04 -36.54
N ALA A 289 22.30 11.14 -35.22
CA ALA A 289 23.34 10.60 -34.36
C ALA A 289 23.12 9.09 -34.36
N LYS A 290 24.18 8.31 -34.65
CA LYS A 290 24.16 6.84 -34.61
C LYS A 290 23.45 6.38 -33.34
N GLU A 291 22.23 5.86 -33.48
CA GLU A 291 21.67 4.98 -32.48
C GLU A 291 22.52 3.72 -32.55
N ASP A 292 23.45 3.58 -31.60
CA ASP A 292 23.81 2.25 -31.14
C ASP A 292 22.49 1.59 -30.77
N GLU A 293 22.15 0.57 -31.54
CA GLU A 293 21.09 -0.38 -31.26
C GLU A 293 21.38 -0.92 -29.84
N VAL A 294 20.78 -0.32 -28.81
CA VAL A 294 20.84 -0.87 -27.47
C VAL A 294 19.98 -2.12 -27.53
N LEU A 295 20.62 -3.22 -27.93
CA LEU A 295 20.20 -4.57 -27.70
C LEU A 295 19.64 -4.63 -26.28
N VAL A 296 18.33 -4.83 -26.16
CA VAL A 296 17.73 -5.29 -24.92
C VAL A 296 18.41 -6.62 -24.65
N HIS A 297 19.49 -6.62 -23.87
CA HIS A 297 20.20 -7.84 -23.52
C HIS A 297 19.19 -8.73 -22.79
N GLU A 298 18.68 -9.75 -23.49
CA GLU A 298 17.95 -10.81 -22.82
C GLU A 298 18.83 -11.34 -21.70
N ALA A 299 18.23 -11.50 -20.51
CA ALA A 299 18.91 -12.08 -19.38
C ALA A 299 19.51 -13.44 -19.79
N PRO A 300 20.83 -13.64 -19.65
CA PRO A 300 21.51 -14.85 -20.09
C PRO A 300 20.84 -16.10 -19.52
N SER A 301 20.85 -17.19 -20.27
CA SER A 301 20.21 -18.44 -19.86
C SER A 301 20.75 -18.98 -18.53
N TRP A 302 21.99 -18.64 -18.15
CA TRP A 302 22.60 -19.06 -16.88
C TRP A 302 22.10 -18.28 -15.66
N ILE A 303 21.62 -17.03 -15.80
CA ILE A 303 21.09 -16.26 -14.65
C ILE A 303 19.74 -16.78 -14.19
N ARG A 304 19.10 -17.55 -15.08
CA ARG A 304 17.87 -18.29 -14.89
C ARG A 304 18.09 -19.54 -14.00
N ASN A 305 19.23 -19.67 -13.30
CA ASN A 305 19.57 -20.82 -12.46
C ASN A 305 19.14 -20.62 -11.00
N ASN A 306 18.05 -21.30 -10.59
CA ASN A 306 17.49 -21.28 -9.23
C ASN A 306 18.39 -21.86 -8.13
N ARG A 307 19.58 -22.39 -8.45
CA ARG A 307 20.43 -23.04 -7.44
C ARG A 307 21.21 -22.06 -6.57
N ASN A 308 21.38 -20.78 -6.96
CA ASN A 308 22.28 -19.83 -6.27
C ASN A 308 23.67 -20.44 -5.97
N ILE A 309 24.08 -21.48 -6.69
CA ILE A 309 25.34 -22.18 -6.54
C ILE A 309 26.05 -21.99 -7.86
N HIS A 310 27.14 -21.23 -7.83
CA HIS A 310 28.06 -21.12 -8.94
C HIS A 310 28.66 -22.50 -9.21
N ALA A 311 28.47 -23.05 -10.40
CA ALA A 311 29.40 -24.05 -10.92
C ALA A 311 30.66 -23.28 -11.31
N LEU A 312 31.65 -23.23 -10.41
CA LEU A 312 32.92 -22.57 -10.69
C LEU A 312 33.64 -23.34 -11.80
N GLY A 313 34.09 -22.63 -12.83
CA GLY A 313 34.99 -23.20 -13.82
C GLY A 313 36.24 -23.78 -13.14
N HIS A 314 36.72 -24.92 -13.66
CA HIS A 314 37.79 -25.72 -13.05
C HIS A 314 39.07 -24.90 -12.78
N CYS A 315 39.37 -23.90 -13.60
CA CYS A 315 40.52 -22.99 -13.44
C CYS A 315 40.40 -22.04 -12.24
N ASN A 316 39.19 -21.55 -11.93
CA ASN A 316 38.94 -20.65 -10.80
C ASN A 316 38.88 -21.41 -9.47
N LEU A 317 38.49 -22.69 -9.52
CA LEU A 317 38.44 -23.57 -8.35
C LEU A 317 39.85 -23.85 -7.79
N VAL A 318 40.81 -24.16 -8.66
CA VAL A 318 42.21 -24.41 -8.30
C VAL A 318 42.86 -23.16 -7.70
N LYS A 319 42.66 -22.00 -8.31
CA LYS A 319 43.21 -20.72 -7.82
C LYS A 319 42.64 -20.35 -6.46
N ARG A 320 41.32 -20.41 -6.30
CA ARG A 320 40.64 -20.09 -5.04
C ARG A 320 40.98 -21.07 -3.92
N PHE A 321 41.03 -22.38 -4.21
CA PHE A 321 41.45 -23.38 -3.22
C PHE A 321 42.89 -23.12 -2.75
N LYS A 322 43.79 -22.74 -3.68
CA LYS A 322 45.15 -22.32 -3.35
C LYS A 322 45.17 -21.09 -2.43
N ASP A 323 44.34 -20.09 -2.73
CA ASP A 323 44.23 -18.87 -1.93
C ASP A 323 43.62 -19.15 -0.54
N GLU A 324 42.57 -19.98 -0.45
CA GLU A 324 41.92 -20.38 0.82
C GLU A 324 42.85 -21.21 1.71
N VAL A 325 43.57 -22.19 1.14
CA VAL A 325 44.59 -22.97 1.88
C VAL A 325 45.69 -22.05 2.40
N LYS A 326 46.15 -21.10 1.58
CA LYS A 326 47.17 -20.14 1.98
C LYS A 326 46.68 -19.23 3.12
N MET A 327 45.49 -18.64 2.98
CA MET A 327 44.89 -17.79 4.02
C MET A 327 44.67 -18.53 5.33
N CYS A 328 44.21 -19.79 5.27
CA CYS A 328 43.94 -20.58 6.46
C CYS A 328 45.24 -20.91 7.20
N MET A 329 46.31 -21.26 6.47
CA MET A 329 47.62 -21.59 7.06
C MET A 329 48.37 -20.36 7.58
N ASP A 330 48.25 -19.22 6.91
CA ASP A 330 48.78 -17.94 7.38
C ASP A 330 48.16 -17.55 8.75
N GLN A 331 46.87 -17.87 8.97
CA GLN A 331 46.20 -17.67 10.26
C GLN A 331 46.70 -18.59 11.39
N VAL A 332 47.27 -19.75 11.06
CA VAL A 332 47.78 -20.71 12.08
C VAL A 332 49.30 -20.61 12.28
N GLY A 333 49.98 -19.66 11.62
CA GLY A 333 51.40 -19.39 11.83
C GLY A 333 52.38 -20.40 11.21
N PHE A 334 51.93 -21.24 10.27
CA PHE A 334 52.78 -22.20 9.57
C PHE A 334 53.14 -21.71 8.16
N SER A 335 54.41 -21.82 7.75
CA SER A 335 54.81 -21.57 6.36
C SER A 335 54.44 -22.75 5.46
N VAL A 336 53.64 -22.49 4.43
CA VAL A 336 53.20 -23.50 3.46
C VAL A 336 54.39 -23.99 2.62
N PRO A 337 54.72 -25.30 2.57
CA PRO A 337 55.62 -25.83 1.53
C PRO A 337 55.02 -25.52 0.16
N ALA A 338 55.83 -25.23 -0.86
CA ALA A 338 55.34 -24.82 -2.18
C ALA A 338 54.41 -25.89 -2.79
N VAL A 339 53.09 -25.74 -2.61
CA VAL A 339 52.09 -26.63 -3.19
C VAL A 339 52.12 -26.41 -4.71
N GLY A 340 52.60 -27.42 -5.42
CA GLY A 340 52.69 -27.38 -6.87
C GLY A 340 51.29 -27.41 -7.49
N ASN A 341 51.13 -26.82 -8.67
CA ASN A 341 49.84 -26.88 -9.38
C ASN A 341 49.40 -28.34 -9.63
N ARG A 342 50.33 -29.29 -9.72
CA ARG A 342 50.02 -30.73 -9.87
C ARG A 342 49.34 -31.33 -8.64
N ASP A 343 49.76 -30.94 -7.44
CA ASP A 343 49.20 -31.48 -6.17
C ASP A 343 47.73 -31.06 -6.01
N ILE A 344 47.42 -29.82 -6.37
CA ILE A 344 46.05 -29.28 -6.33
C ILE A 344 45.19 -29.86 -7.44
N THR A 345 45.75 -30.03 -8.65
CA THR A 345 45.00 -30.60 -9.79
C THR A 345 44.60 -32.04 -9.50
N GLY A 346 45.44 -32.81 -8.78
CA GLY A 346 45.13 -34.17 -8.33
C GLY A 346 43.93 -34.28 -7.39
N CYS A 347 43.62 -33.22 -6.63
CA CYS A 347 42.42 -33.15 -5.78
C CYS A 347 41.11 -33.03 -6.57
N PHE A 348 41.18 -32.70 -7.85
CA PHE A 348 40.02 -32.49 -8.73
C PHE A 348 39.94 -33.51 -9.88
N SER A 349 40.84 -34.52 -9.91
CA SER A 349 40.84 -35.58 -10.92
C SER A 349 39.55 -36.40 -10.89
N LEU A 350 38.80 -36.33 -11.99
CA LEU A 350 37.60 -37.11 -12.28
C LEU A 350 37.96 -38.59 -12.54
N ASN A 351 38.11 -39.40 -11.49
CA ASN A 351 38.00 -40.84 -11.66
C ASN A 351 36.52 -41.23 -11.73
N GLY A 352 36.01 -41.31 -12.97
CA GLY A 352 34.80 -42.08 -13.27
C GLY A 352 33.53 -41.26 -13.49
N ARG A 353 33.46 -40.56 -14.62
CA ARG A 353 32.29 -40.51 -15.53
C ARG A 353 32.73 -39.74 -16.77
N GLY A 354 32.35 -40.26 -17.93
CA GLY A 354 32.84 -39.83 -19.23
C GLY A 354 32.73 -38.33 -19.46
N GLU A 355 33.49 -37.88 -20.46
CA GLU A 355 33.48 -36.55 -21.04
C GLU A 355 32.04 -36.07 -21.30
N ASP A 356 31.44 -35.47 -20.29
CA ASP A 356 30.30 -34.58 -20.44
C ASP A 356 30.92 -33.18 -20.47
N PRO A 357 30.77 -32.41 -21.56
CA PRO A 357 31.37 -31.10 -21.67
C PRO A 357 30.70 -30.18 -20.65
N CYS A 358 31.31 -30.06 -19.46
CA CYS A 358 31.04 -29.02 -18.47
C CYS A 358 31.46 -27.62 -18.98
N GLY A 359 31.27 -27.34 -20.28
CA GLY A 359 31.56 -26.08 -20.95
C GLY A 359 30.35 -25.15 -21.12
N ALA A 360 29.13 -25.57 -20.76
CA ALA A 360 27.92 -24.77 -21.04
C ALA A 360 27.30 -24.03 -19.82
N PHE A 361 27.73 -24.31 -18.58
CA PHE A 361 27.06 -23.79 -17.36
C PHE A 361 28.01 -23.19 -16.31
N SER A 362 29.28 -22.94 -16.64
CA SER A 362 30.22 -22.22 -15.78
C SER A 362 30.06 -20.71 -16.01
N CYS A 363 29.38 -20.02 -15.08
CA CYS A 363 29.23 -18.56 -15.14
C CYS A 363 30.35 -17.88 -14.33
N PRO A 364 31.14 -16.97 -14.94
CA PRO A 364 32.12 -16.16 -14.22
C PRO A 364 31.42 -15.30 -13.16
N ILE A 365 31.99 -15.23 -11.97
CA ILE A 365 31.45 -14.42 -10.87
C ILE A 365 31.29 -12.95 -11.28
N GLU A 366 32.16 -12.47 -12.16
CA GLU A 366 32.15 -11.12 -12.72
C GLU A 366 30.86 -10.84 -13.51
N GLU A 367 30.33 -11.81 -14.25
CA GLU A 367 29.08 -11.63 -15.00
C GLU A 367 27.86 -11.59 -14.08
N VAL A 368 27.86 -12.40 -13.02
CA VAL A 368 26.82 -12.37 -11.99
C VAL A 368 26.83 -11.03 -11.26
N LEU A 369 28.01 -10.51 -10.90
CA LEU A 369 28.15 -9.20 -10.28
C LEU A 369 27.66 -8.09 -11.21
N LYS A 370 28.02 -8.13 -12.50
CA LYS A 370 27.50 -7.18 -13.50
C LYS A 370 25.98 -7.20 -13.58
N TRP A 371 25.36 -8.37 -13.59
CA TRP A 371 23.90 -8.48 -13.63
C TRP A 371 23.22 -8.06 -12.34
N ARG A 372 23.79 -8.42 -11.18
CA ARG A 372 23.35 -7.89 -9.88
C ARG A 372 23.36 -6.37 -9.88
N ASP A 373 24.42 -5.78 -10.41
CA ASP A 373 24.57 -4.33 -10.48
C ASP A 373 23.61 -3.70 -11.50
N ARG A 374 23.28 -4.39 -12.60
CA ARG A 374 22.26 -3.96 -13.58
C ARG A 374 20.85 -3.91 -13.01
N VAL A 375 20.48 -4.85 -12.14
CA VAL A 375 19.15 -4.87 -11.50
C VAL A 375 19.10 -4.12 -10.19
N LYS A 376 20.23 -3.59 -9.73
CA LYS A 376 20.33 -2.81 -8.50
C LYS A 376 19.45 -1.57 -8.59
N GLY A 377 18.62 -1.35 -7.57
CA GLY A 377 17.67 -0.24 -7.52
C GLY A 377 16.36 -0.47 -8.28
N LEU A 378 16.22 -1.59 -9.00
CA LEU A 378 14.94 -2.04 -9.55
C LEU A 378 14.19 -2.93 -8.56
N VAL A 379 12.88 -3.07 -8.76
CA VAL A 379 12.06 -3.97 -7.95
C VAL A 379 12.06 -5.36 -8.58
N CYS A 380 12.56 -6.34 -7.83
CA CYS A 380 12.53 -7.75 -8.20
C CYS A 380 11.42 -8.45 -7.41
N SER A 381 10.38 -8.91 -8.09
CA SER A 381 9.22 -9.60 -7.48
C SER A 381 9.04 -10.99 -8.09
N PRO A 382 8.87 -12.05 -7.28
CA PRO A 382 8.57 -13.37 -7.82
C PRO A 382 7.22 -13.37 -8.53
N VAL A 383 7.09 -14.14 -9.61
CA VAL A 383 5.83 -14.26 -10.34
C VAL A 383 4.91 -15.26 -9.64
N ASP A 384 3.66 -14.86 -9.38
CA ASP A 384 2.72 -15.70 -8.65
C ASP A 384 2.39 -16.99 -9.42
N HIS A 385 2.36 -18.12 -8.70
CA HIS A 385 2.29 -19.48 -9.25
C HIS A 385 3.44 -19.89 -10.19
N ASN A 386 4.45 -19.05 -10.37
CA ASN A 386 5.67 -19.41 -11.08
C ASN A 386 6.91 -18.85 -10.37
N PRO A 387 7.28 -19.39 -9.18
CA PRO A 387 8.37 -18.87 -8.37
C PRO A 387 9.75 -19.04 -9.03
N GLY A 388 9.83 -19.76 -10.16
CA GLY A 388 11.01 -19.78 -11.01
C GLY A 388 11.26 -18.44 -11.71
N ASP A 389 10.22 -17.68 -12.02
CA ASP A 389 10.37 -16.42 -12.75
C ASP A 389 10.40 -15.24 -11.77
N THR A 390 11.34 -14.33 -12.02
CA THR A 390 11.40 -13.04 -11.32
C THR A 390 11.08 -11.93 -12.30
N LEU A 391 10.09 -11.12 -11.97
CA LEU A 391 9.82 -9.88 -12.67
C LEU A 391 10.75 -8.79 -12.13
N VAL A 392 11.55 -8.21 -13.01
CA VAL A 392 12.33 -7.00 -12.72
C VAL A 392 11.57 -5.81 -13.29
N CYS A 393 11.20 -4.86 -12.43
CA CYS A 393 10.37 -3.72 -12.82
C CYS A 393 10.85 -2.40 -12.21
N CYS A 394 10.50 -1.30 -12.89
CA CYS A 394 10.79 0.06 -12.42
C CYS A 394 10.07 0.33 -11.08
N PRO A 395 10.75 0.92 -10.07
CA PRO A 395 10.12 1.27 -8.80
C PRO A 395 8.88 2.16 -8.93
N LEU A 396 8.85 3.07 -9.90
CA LEU A 396 7.68 3.93 -10.16
C LEU A 396 6.49 3.12 -10.69
N LEU A 397 6.73 2.13 -11.55
CA LEU A 397 5.68 1.25 -12.06
C LEU A 397 5.13 0.37 -10.92
N TYR A 398 6.02 -0.20 -10.12
CA TYR A 398 5.64 -0.98 -8.95
C TYR A 398 4.83 -0.15 -7.95
N ARG A 399 5.24 1.10 -7.71
CA ARG A 399 4.53 2.04 -6.85
C ARG A 399 3.12 2.33 -7.37
N LYS A 400 2.95 2.60 -8.67
CA LYS A 400 1.61 2.74 -9.29
C LYS A 400 0.74 1.49 -9.07
N GLY A 401 1.34 0.30 -9.15
CA GLY A 401 0.66 -0.95 -8.84
C GLY A 401 0.19 -1.03 -7.38
N LEU A 402 1.04 -0.65 -6.42
CA LEU A 402 0.66 -0.56 -5.02
C LEU A 402 -0.45 0.47 -4.77
N ASP A 403 -0.34 1.65 -5.38
CA ASP A 403 -1.31 2.73 -5.23
C ASP A 403 -2.69 2.26 -5.68
N LYS A 404 -2.79 1.68 -6.88
CA LYS A 404 -4.04 1.12 -7.41
C LYS A 404 -4.62 -0.01 -6.55
N LEU A 405 -3.79 -0.89 -6.02
CA LEU A 405 -4.24 -2.04 -5.24
C LEU A 405 -4.68 -1.66 -3.82
N PHE A 406 -4.03 -0.66 -3.21
CA PHE A 406 -4.17 -0.33 -1.80
C PHE A 406 -4.63 1.10 -1.54
N LEU A 407 -3.91 2.13 -2.01
CA LEU A 407 -4.16 3.52 -1.62
C LEU A 407 -5.36 4.15 -2.31
N GLU A 408 -5.60 3.79 -3.56
CA GLU A 408 -6.75 4.25 -4.37
C GLU A 408 -7.97 3.34 -4.18
N ASN A 409 -7.80 2.23 -3.45
CA ASN A 409 -8.83 1.24 -3.25
C ASN A 409 -9.72 1.64 -2.06
N THR A 410 -11.02 1.81 -2.32
CA THR A 410 -12.03 2.20 -1.32
C THR A 410 -12.23 1.17 -0.20
N GLY A 411 -11.74 -0.06 -0.38
CA GLY A 411 -11.71 -1.08 0.66
C GLY A 411 -10.67 -0.82 1.75
N PHE A 412 -9.77 0.14 1.56
CA PHE A 412 -8.77 0.55 2.54
C PHE A 412 -8.97 2.01 2.98
N GLU A 413 -8.58 2.26 4.21
CA GLU A 413 -8.59 3.59 4.82
C GLU A 413 -7.20 3.89 5.40
N GLU A 414 -6.65 5.05 5.07
CA GLU A 414 -5.38 5.51 5.65
C GLU A 414 -5.55 5.92 7.12
N VAL A 415 -4.67 5.39 7.98
CA VAL A 415 -4.64 5.66 9.41
C VAL A 415 -3.42 6.50 9.73
N ARG A 416 -3.61 7.60 10.48
CA ARG A 416 -2.54 8.54 10.84
C ARG A 416 -1.78 8.16 12.11
N ASP A 417 -2.31 7.20 12.87
CA ASP A 417 -1.68 6.71 14.09
C ASP A 417 -0.32 6.08 13.78
N ASP A 418 0.65 6.23 14.69
CA ASP A 418 1.89 5.45 14.59
C ASP A 418 1.64 3.99 14.98
N GLU A 419 2.51 3.11 14.49
CA GLU A 419 2.40 1.67 14.71
C GLU A 419 2.41 1.30 16.20
N THR A 420 3.21 1.97 17.03
CA THR A 420 3.34 1.63 18.46
C THR A 420 2.06 1.93 19.22
N SER A 421 1.52 3.14 19.04
CA SER A 421 0.27 3.57 19.67
C SER A 421 -0.92 2.72 19.20
N LEU A 422 -0.95 2.35 17.92
CA LEU A 422 -1.99 1.50 17.35
C LEU A 422 -1.95 0.10 17.96
N LEU A 423 -0.78 -0.55 17.98
CA LEU A 423 -0.61 -1.89 18.56
C LEU A 423 -0.94 -1.90 20.05
N GLN A 424 -0.60 -0.83 20.78
CA GLN A 424 -0.95 -0.70 22.20
C GLN A 424 -2.46 -0.63 22.42
N ARG A 425 -3.18 0.14 21.59
CA ARG A 425 -4.66 0.20 21.64
C ARG A 425 -5.29 -1.15 21.33
N MET A 426 -4.84 -1.81 20.27
CA MET A 426 -5.30 -3.15 19.90
C MET A 426 -5.06 -4.16 21.03
N LYS A 427 -3.92 -4.08 21.71
CA LYS A 427 -3.59 -4.96 22.85
C LYS A 427 -4.51 -4.73 24.05
N VAL A 428 -4.90 -3.49 24.32
CA VAL A 428 -5.86 -3.15 25.38
C VAL A 428 -7.21 -3.76 25.03
N GLU A 429 -7.74 -3.49 23.84
CA GLU A 429 -9.01 -4.07 23.36
C GLU A 429 -8.97 -5.62 23.40
N TYR A 430 -7.88 -6.23 22.96
CA TYR A 430 -7.69 -7.69 22.97
C TYR A 430 -7.74 -8.28 24.40
N LYS A 431 -7.26 -7.54 25.40
CA LYS A 431 -7.31 -7.93 26.81
C LYS A 431 -8.72 -7.75 27.39
N GLU A 432 -9.35 -6.61 27.10
CA GLU A 432 -10.70 -6.29 27.58
C GLU A 432 -11.73 -7.29 27.07
N GLN A 433 -11.58 -7.77 25.84
CA GLN A 433 -12.42 -8.84 25.27
C GLN A 433 -12.06 -10.25 25.76
N GLY A 434 -11.11 -10.39 26.70
CA GLY A 434 -10.75 -11.70 27.27
C GLY A 434 -9.98 -12.65 26.33
N LEU A 435 -9.63 -12.24 25.11
CA LEU A 435 -9.05 -13.11 24.06
C LEU A 435 -7.68 -13.73 24.42
N ASN A 436 -7.04 -13.27 25.49
CA ASN A 436 -5.83 -13.89 26.04
C ASN A 436 -6.09 -15.27 26.68
N SER A 437 -7.35 -15.62 26.95
CA SER A 437 -7.77 -16.92 27.49
C SER A 437 -7.25 -18.09 26.64
N PHE A 438 -7.45 -18.03 25.32
CA PHE A 438 -7.11 -19.10 24.39
C PHE A 438 -5.87 -18.80 23.53
N ALA A 439 -5.52 -17.53 23.33
CA ALA A 439 -4.35 -17.14 22.54
C ALA A 439 -3.62 -15.93 23.12
N LYS A 440 -2.38 -16.14 23.58
CA LYS A 440 -1.53 -15.06 24.10
C LYS A 440 -1.14 -14.06 23.00
N TRP A 441 -1.32 -12.78 23.29
CA TRP A 441 -0.78 -11.66 22.49
C TRP A 441 0.74 -11.73 22.35
N ASP A 442 1.26 -11.54 21.13
CA ASP A 442 2.69 -11.47 20.86
C ASP A 442 3.20 -10.03 21.03
N LYS A 443 3.96 -9.80 22.11
CA LYS A 443 4.55 -8.50 22.44
C LYS A 443 5.62 -8.03 21.43
N ASN A 444 6.20 -8.94 20.66
CA ASN A 444 7.21 -8.65 19.66
C ASN A 444 6.60 -8.58 18.24
N GLY A 445 5.27 -8.71 18.14
CA GLY A 445 4.58 -8.60 16.86
C GLY A 445 4.60 -7.17 16.32
N ARG A 446 4.39 -7.07 15.01
CA ARG A 446 4.37 -5.82 14.24
C ARG A 446 3.35 -5.92 13.10
N LEU A 447 3.00 -4.81 12.49
CA LEU A 447 2.11 -4.79 11.34
C LEU A 447 2.75 -5.48 10.14
N GLY A 448 1.90 -6.13 9.33
CA GLY A 448 2.31 -6.75 8.08
C GLY A 448 2.70 -5.70 7.05
N GLN A 449 3.80 -5.91 6.33
CA GLN A 449 4.19 -5.07 5.19
C GLN A 449 3.58 -5.62 3.91
N ALA A 450 2.56 -4.93 3.40
CA ALA A 450 1.88 -5.35 2.19
C ALA A 450 2.72 -5.08 0.93
N TYR A 451 2.57 -5.96 -0.05
CA TYR A 451 3.30 -5.92 -1.31
C TYR A 451 2.43 -6.42 -2.47
N ALA A 452 2.89 -6.17 -3.70
CA ALA A 452 2.21 -6.59 -4.91
C ALA A 452 2.98 -7.72 -5.60
N THR A 453 2.27 -8.78 -6.00
CA THR A 453 2.84 -9.90 -6.75
C THR A 453 2.23 -9.96 -8.14
N PRO A 454 3.03 -9.97 -9.23
CA PRO A 454 2.52 -10.04 -10.59
C PRO A 454 1.91 -11.43 -10.87
N LYS A 455 0.82 -11.48 -11.65
CA LYS A 455 0.17 -12.74 -12.04
C LYS A 455 0.98 -13.41 -13.17
N HIS A 456 1.14 -14.74 -13.12
CA HIS A 456 1.84 -15.46 -14.19
C HIS A 456 1.19 -15.33 -15.57
N LYS A 457 -0.14 -15.45 -15.65
CA LYS A 457 -0.88 -15.38 -16.92
C LYS A 457 -0.83 -14.00 -17.56
N ASP A 458 -0.68 -12.96 -16.75
CA ASP A 458 -0.65 -11.56 -17.19
C ASP A 458 0.16 -10.75 -16.19
N ILE A 459 1.43 -10.51 -16.53
CA ILE A 459 2.39 -9.80 -15.67
C ILE A 459 2.07 -8.31 -15.49
N ALA A 460 1.12 -7.76 -16.26
CA ALA A 460 0.61 -6.41 -16.03
C ALA A 460 -0.46 -6.37 -14.93
N LYS A 461 -1.02 -7.53 -14.55
CA LYS A 461 -1.95 -7.67 -13.43
C LYS A 461 -1.22 -8.10 -12.17
N TRP A 462 -1.63 -7.53 -11.05
CA TRP A 462 -0.98 -7.72 -9.75
C TRP A 462 -1.98 -8.24 -8.72
N ARG A 463 -1.50 -8.97 -7.71
CA ARG A 463 -2.27 -9.38 -6.53
C ARG A 463 -1.79 -8.62 -5.31
N PRO A 464 -2.70 -8.09 -4.48
CA PRO A 464 -2.33 -7.53 -3.19
C PRO A 464 -2.03 -8.66 -2.22
N ILE A 465 -0.86 -8.63 -1.57
CA ILE A 465 -0.52 -9.56 -0.50
C ILE A 465 -0.28 -8.78 0.79
N CYS A 466 -1.00 -9.15 1.84
CA CYS A 466 -0.94 -8.59 3.20
C CYS A 466 -0.40 -9.68 4.14
N PRO A 467 0.93 -9.85 4.25
CA PRO A 467 1.50 -10.90 5.06
C PRO A 467 1.26 -10.63 6.55
N SER A 468 0.64 -11.58 7.24
CA SER A 468 0.19 -11.40 8.63
C SER A 468 1.05 -12.18 9.64
N PHE A 469 2.13 -12.83 9.20
CA PHE A 469 2.89 -13.77 10.02
C PHE A 469 3.56 -13.14 11.25
N ALA A 470 3.81 -11.83 11.19
CA ALA A 470 4.43 -11.03 12.25
C ALA A 470 3.41 -10.33 13.16
N GLU A 471 2.11 -10.43 12.88
CA GLU A 471 1.08 -9.75 13.68
C GLU A 471 1.02 -10.26 15.12
N CYS A 472 0.69 -9.37 16.04
CA CYS A 472 0.62 -9.69 17.47
C CYS A 472 -0.42 -10.77 17.81
N ASN A 473 -1.52 -10.87 17.07
CA ASN A 473 -2.60 -11.84 17.31
C ASN A 473 -2.54 -13.08 16.39
N VAL A 474 -1.46 -13.28 15.62
CA VAL A 474 -1.34 -14.35 14.61
C VAL A 474 -1.59 -15.76 15.17
N ARG A 475 -1.29 -15.98 16.46
CA ARG A 475 -1.56 -17.27 17.15
C ARG A 475 -3.05 -17.53 17.26
N GLY A 476 -3.83 -16.51 17.61
CA GLY A 476 -5.29 -16.56 17.62
C GLY A 476 -5.84 -16.85 16.23
N SER A 477 -5.37 -16.12 15.20
CA SER A 477 -5.83 -16.35 13.82
C SER A 477 -5.57 -17.79 13.33
N ARG A 478 -4.45 -18.41 13.74
CA ARG A 478 -4.16 -19.83 13.46
C ARG A 478 -5.07 -20.81 14.23
N ILE A 479 -5.49 -20.46 15.43
CA ILE A 479 -6.47 -21.26 16.20
C ILE A 479 -7.84 -21.15 15.52
N ILE A 480 -8.31 -19.93 15.26
CA ILE A 480 -9.58 -19.66 14.59
C ILE A 480 -9.65 -20.32 13.22
N SER A 481 -8.56 -20.28 12.45
CA SER A 481 -8.50 -20.98 11.16
C SER A 481 -8.79 -22.48 11.26
N ARG A 482 -8.25 -23.14 12.29
CA ARG A 482 -8.51 -24.58 12.53
C ARG A 482 -9.94 -24.81 13.01
N VAL A 483 -10.45 -23.95 13.87
CA VAL A 483 -11.81 -24.02 14.42
C VAL A 483 -12.85 -23.86 13.31
N VAL A 484 -12.79 -22.76 12.55
CA VAL A 484 -13.77 -22.46 11.49
C VAL A 484 -13.75 -23.54 10.41
N ASN A 485 -12.57 -23.99 9.98
CA ASN A 485 -12.48 -25.09 9.02
C ASN A 485 -13.15 -26.37 9.54
N GLU A 486 -12.91 -26.74 10.80
CA GLU A 486 -13.53 -27.95 11.36
C GLU A 486 -15.05 -27.79 11.50
N LEU A 487 -15.54 -26.62 11.90
CA LEU A 487 -16.97 -26.33 11.96
C LEU A 487 -17.63 -26.48 10.59
N VAL A 488 -16.98 -26.01 9.51
CA VAL A 488 -17.47 -26.18 8.14
C VAL A 488 -17.37 -27.64 7.70
N TRP A 489 -16.23 -28.31 7.90
CA TRP A 489 -16.03 -29.70 7.46
C TRP A 489 -16.91 -30.72 8.17
N ALA A 490 -17.33 -30.41 9.40
CA ALA A 490 -18.22 -31.27 10.16
C ALA A 490 -19.70 -31.13 9.74
N LEU A 491 -20.05 -30.12 8.94
CA LEU A 491 -21.43 -29.93 8.50
C LEU A 491 -21.96 -31.17 7.77
N PRO A 492 -23.30 -31.40 7.77
CA PRO A 492 -23.87 -32.56 7.11
C PRO A 492 -23.42 -32.66 5.65
N LYS A 493 -23.04 -33.86 5.22
CA LYS A 493 -22.68 -34.10 3.81
C LYS A 493 -23.83 -33.66 2.90
N ARG A 494 -23.49 -33.10 1.74
CA ARG A 494 -24.44 -32.54 0.75
C ARG A 494 -25.21 -31.29 1.23
N SER A 495 -24.77 -30.64 2.31
CA SER A 495 -25.35 -29.35 2.74
C SER A 495 -24.58 -28.13 2.20
N HIS A 496 -23.37 -28.34 1.67
CA HIS A 496 -22.53 -27.34 1.00
C HIS A 496 -21.59 -28.06 0.02
N PHE A 497 -20.79 -27.31 -0.74
CA PHE A 497 -19.87 -27.82 -1.76
C PHE A 497 -18.40 -27.79 -1.36
N ASN A 498 -18.04 -27.10 -0.26
CA ASN A 498 -16.65 -27.01 0.23
C ASN A 498 -15.89 -28.36 0.22
N LEU A 499 -14.73 -28.36 -0.44
CA LEU A 499 -13.80 -29.47 -0.53
C LEU A 499 -12.60 -29.24 0.39
N LYS A 500 -12.39 -30.15 1.34
CA LYS A 500 -11.32 -30.06 2.36
C LYS A 500 -9.90 -30.09 1.79
N SER A 501 -9.66 -30.86 0.73
CA SER A 501 -8.37 -30.92 0.05
C SER A 501 -8.53 -31.38 -1.40
N THR A 502 -7.58 -31.00 -2.24
CA THR A 502 -7.52 -31.40 -3.66
C THR A 502 -7.49 -32.91 -3.85
N ASP A 503 -6.88 -33.65 -2.92
CA ASP A 503 -6.80 -35.12 -2.97
C ASP A 503 -8.18 -35.80 -2.92
N LEU A 504 -9.20 -35.11 -2.40
CA LEU A 504 -10.56 -35.61 -2.34
C LEU A 504 -11.35 -35.37 -3.64
N LEU A 505 -10.83 -34.57 -4.58
CA LEU A 505 -11.54 -34.18 -5.80
C LEU A 505 -11.95 -35.41 -6.63
N VAL A 506 -11.01 -36.30 -6.93
CA VAL A 506 -11.26 -37.50 -7.73
C VAL A 506 -12.31 -38.39 -7.06
N ARG A 507 -12.22 -38.55 -5.74
CA ARG A 507 -13.18 -39.33 -4.96
C ARG A 507 -14.58 -38.71 -5.03
N GLN A 508 -14.68 -37.40 -4.91
CA GLN A 508 -15.96 -36.68 -4.95
C GLN A 508 -16.61 -36.76 -6.32
N VAL A 509 -15.84 -36.55 -7.40
CA VAL A 509 -16.33 -36.70 -8.79
C VAL A 509 -16.82 -38.13 -9.05
N LYS A 510 -16.08 -39.16 -8.59
CA LYS A 510 -16.54 -40.55 -8.68
C LYS A 510 -17.86 -40.78 -7.94
N SER A 511 -18.02 -40.18 -6.75
CA SER A 511 -19.28 -40.25 -6.00
C SER A 511 -20.43 -39.57 -6.73
N VAL A 512 -20.20 -38.43 -7.38
CA VAL A 512 -21.23 -37.74 -8.19
C VAL A 512 -21.63 -38.62 -9.38
N ASN A 513 -20.66 -39.18 -10.10
CA ASN A 513 -20.91 -40.07 -11.24
C ASN A 513 -21.72 -41.32 -10.85
N ALA A 514 -21.44 -41.90 -9.68
CA ALA A 514 -22.20 -43.04 -9.17
C ALA A 514 -23.67 -42.67 -8.85
N ASP A 515 -23.93 -41.44 -8.38
CA ASP A 515 -25.27 -40.97 -7.97
C ASP A 515 -26.18 -40.50 -9.13
N VAL A 516 -25.65 -40.45 -10.37
CA VAL A 516 -26.44 -40.07 -11.56
C VAL A 516 -27.57 -41.07 -11.82
N GLY A 517 -27.30 -42.36 -11.64
CA GLY A 517 -28.26 -43.43 -11.90
C GLY A 517 -28.54 -43.67 -13.39
N LYS A 518 -29.23 -44.78 -13.69
CA LYS A 518 -29.60 -45.16 -15.06
C LYS A 518 -30.59 -44.13 -15.65
N ASN A 519 -30.42 -43.79 -16.94
CA ASN A 519 -31.27 -42.85 -17.70
C ASN A 519 -31.23 -41.36 -17.31
N LYS A 520 -30.28 -40.94 -16.48
CA LYS A 520 -30.00 -39.52 -16.23
C LYS A 520 -28.68 -39.09 -16.87
N VAL A 521 -28.51 -37.79 -17.03
CA VAL A 521 -27.29 -37.10 -17.48
C VAL A 521 -26.98 -35.98 -16.50
N LEU A 522 -25.71 -35.57 -16.46
CA LEU A 522 -25.26 -34.41 -15.70
C LEU A 522 -25.14 -33.21 -16.62
N LEU A 523 -25.73 -32.09 -16.21
CA LEU A 523 -25.37 -30.77 -16.68
C LEU A 523 -24.31 -30.22 -15.72
N THR A 524 -23.19 -29.77 -16.25
CA THR A 524 -22.06 -29.28 -15.45
C THR A 524 -21.77 -27.82 -15.76
N ALA A 525 -21.54 -27.03 -14.73
CA ALA A 525 -21.11 -25.64 -14.84
C ALA A 525 -19.95 -25.39 -13.88
N ALA A 526 -18.97 -24.60 -14.32
CA ALA A 526 -17.84 -24.17 -13.50
C ALA A 526 -17.83 -22.64 -13.40
N TYR A 527 -17.53 -22.14 -12.21
CA TYR A 527 -17.53 -20.73 -11.85
C TYR A 527 -16.22 -20.40 -11.13
N ASP A 528 -15.73 -19.18 -11.37
CA ASP A 528 -14.55 -18.58 -10.75
C ASP A 528 -15.00 -17.33 -9.98
N VAL A 529 -14.91 -17.37 -8.65
CA VAL A 529 -15.34 -16.26 -7.78
C VAL A 529 -14.28 -15.16 -7.81
N LYS A 530 -14.53 -14.12 -8.62
CA LYS A 530 -13.60 -13.01 -8.79
C LYS A 530 -13.37 -12.25 -7.49
N GLU A 531 -12.09 -11.95 -7.23
CA GLU A 531 -11.65 -11.07 -6.14
C GLU A 531 -12.24 -11.47 -4.77
N MET A 532 -12.35 -12.79 -4.54
CA MET A 532 -13.04 -13.36 -3.39
C MET A 532 -12.59 -12.77 -2.06
N PHE A 533 -11.30 -12.48 -1.84
CA PHE A 533 -10.83 -11.93 -0.56
C PHE A 533 -11.03 -10.43 -0.43
N CYS A 534 -11.01 -9.66 -1.53
CA CYS A 534 -11.04 -8.20 -1.49
C CYS A 534 -12.44 -7.63 -1.29
N ASN A 535 -13.47 -8.37 -1.71
CA ASN A 535 -14.83 -7.85 -1.76
C ASN A 535 -15.74 -8.34 -0.63
N LEU A 536 -15.24 -9.15 0.32
CA LEU A 536 -16.08 -9.72 1.39
C LEU A 536 -16.56 -8.65 2.38
N PRO A 537 -17.87 -8.39 2.50
CA PRO A 537 -18.39 -7.50 3.53
C PRO A 537 -18.21 -8.13 4.92
N HIS A 538 -17.71 -7.36 5.89
CA HIS A 538 -17.50 -7.84 7.26
C HIS A 538 -18.81 -8.30 7.90
N ASP A 539 -19.92 -7.59 7.66
CA ASP A 539 -21.23 -7.97 8.19
C ASP A 539 -21.70 -9.33 7.66
N SER A 540 -21.45 -9.62 6.37
CA SER A 540 -21.76 -10.92 5.77
C SER A 540 -20.95 -12.03 6.44
N ILE A 541 -19.66 -11.78 6.72
CA ILE A 541 -18.79 -12.73 7.44
C ILE A 541 -19.33 -13.01 8.84
N ILE A 542 -19.68 -11.97 9.60
CA ILE A 542 -20.20 -12.11 10.96
C ILE A 542 -21.52 -12.88 10.95
N LYS A 543 -22.44 -12.56 10.04
CA LYS A 543 -23.72 -13.30 9.88
C LYS A 543 -23.50 -14.77 9.58
N ALA A 544 -22.59 -15.09 8.64
CA ALA A 544 -22.28 -16.47 8.29
C ALA A 544 -21.64 -17.24 9.47
N LEU A 545 -20.76 -16.59 10.24
CA LEU A 545 -20.17 -17.21 11.43
C LEU A 545 -21.22 -17.45 12.53
N THR A 546 -22.10 -16.47 12.79
CA THR A 546 -23.20 -16.62 13.75
C THR A 546 -24.12 -17.77 13.34
N TRP A 547 -24.51 -17.87 12.07
CA TRP A 547 -25.28 -19.00 11.55
C TRP A 547 -24.58 -20.35 11.82
N LEU A 548 -23.28 -20.43 11.55
CA LEU A 548 -22.51 -21.65 11.71
C LEU A 548 -22.42 -22.06 13.20
N ILE A 549 -22.21 -21.10 14.09
CA ILE A 549 -22.21 -21.30 15.54
C ILE A 549 -23.60 -21.77 16.01
N ASP A 550 -24.66 -21.07 15.62
CA ASP A 550 -26.05 -21.40 16.00
C ASP A 550 -26.44 -22.80 15.53
N PHE A 551 -26.02 -23.19 14.32
CA PHE A 551 -26.22 -24.54 13.80
C PHE A 551 -25.64 -25.58 14.77
N TRP A 552 -24.41 -25.40 15.24
CA TRP A 552 -23.75 -26.36 16.13
C TRP A 552 -24.30 -26.33 17.56
N MET A 553 -24.65 -25.16 18.09
CA MET A 553 -25.32 -25.03 19.39
C MET A 553 -26.64 -25.79 19.42
N ARG A 554 -27.46 -25.66 18.37
CA ARG A 554 -28.71 -26.43 18.21
C ARG A 554 -28.47 -27.94 18.09
N ASN A 555 -27.28 -28.35 17.68
CA ASN A 555 -26.85 -29.75 17.62
C ASN A 555 -26.09 -30.23 18.87
N GLY A 556 -26.20 -29.48 19.99
CA GLY A 556 -25.66 -29.86 21.29
C GLY A 556 -24.15 -29.69 21.44
N VAL A 557 -23.53 -28.86 20.62
CA VAL A 557 -22.10 -28.53 20.70
C VAL A 557 -21.95 -27.05 21.05
N ASN A 558 -21.25 -26.74 22.14
CA ASN A 558 -21.05 -25.35 22.59
C ASN A 558 -19.59 -24.88 22.47
N GLU A 559 -18.66 -25.81 22.23
CA GLU A 559 -17.22 -25.57 22.29
C GLU A 559 -16.46 -26.41 21.27
N MET A 560 -15.23 -25.99 20.99
CA MET A 560 -14.29 -26.69 20.11
C MET A 560 -13.09 -27.18 20.88
N LEU A 561 -12.62 -28.38 20.53
CA LEU A 561 -11.31 -28.86 20.98
C LEU A 561 -10.27 -28.57 19.92
N VAL A 562 -9.16 -27.96 20.34
CA VAL A 562 -8.00 -27.66 19.49
C VAL A 562 -6.75 -28.26 20.11
N LYS A 563 -5.89 -28.90 19.32
CA LYS A 563 -4.62 -29.41 19.83
C LYS A 563 -3.69 -28.26 20.19
N LYS A 564 -3.08 -28.35 21.38
CA LYS A 564 -2.01 -27.42 21.82
C LYS A 564 -0.80 -27.47 20.88
N ARG A 565 -0.52 -28.65 20.30
CA ARG A 565 0.54 -28.87 19.30
C ARG A 565 -0.03 -29.58 18.06
N GLY A 566 0.36 -29.11 16.87
CA GLY A 566 -0.11 -29.66 15.59
C GLY A 566 -1.41 -29.03 15.09
N LYS A 567 -2.02 -29.65 14.07
CA LYS A 567 -3.13 -29.05 13.29
C LYS A 567 -4.53 -29.53 13.66
N GLY A 568 -4.69 -30.40 14.65
CA GLY A 568 -5.98 -31.01 14.97
C GLY A 568 -6.97 -30.05 15.62
N ALA A 569 -8.21 -30.08 15.15
CA ALA A 569 -9.41 -29.51 15.77
C ALA A 569 -10.55 -30.54 15.67
N LYS A 570 -11.51 -30.50 16.59
CA LYS A 570 -12.74 -31.31 16.55
C LYS A 570 -13.84 -30.68 17.41
N LEU A 571 -15.09 -30.99 17.10
CA LEU A 571 -16.24 -30.63 17.93
C LEU A 571 -16.07 -31.20 19.35
N MET A 572 -16.36 -30.42 20.39
CA MET A 572 -16.36 -30.92 21.77
C MET A 572 -17.54 -31.87 21.97
N ARG A 573 -17.26 -33.17 22.08
CA ARG A 573 -18.22 -34.20 22.47
C ARG A 573 -17.58 -35.09 23.54
N GLY A 574 -18.17 -35.14 24.73
CA GLY A 574 -17.67 -35.95 25.85
C GLY A 574 -16.55 -35.26 26.65
N LYS A 575 -15.53 -36.02 27.07
CA LYS A 575 -14.44 -35.50 27.93
C LYS A 575 -13.30 -34.88 27.10
N LYS A 576 -12.66 -33.85 27.66
CA LYS A 576 -11.48 -33.20 27.06
C LYS A 576 -10.26 -34.12 27.18
N PRO A 577 -9.63 -34.51 26.05
CA PRO A 577 -8.41 -35.32 26.11
C PRO A 577 -7.18 -34.49 26.49
N ASP A 578 -6.15 -35.15 27.02
CA ASP A 578 -4.87 -34.52 27.32
C ASP A 578 -4.19 -33.94 26.08
N GLY A 579 -3.55 -32.78 26.24
CA GLY A 579 -2.89 -32.06 25.13
C GLY A 579 -3.84 -31.24 24.24
N TRP A 580 -5.14 -31.18 24.58
CA TRP A 580 -6.11 -30.31 23.91
C TRP A 580 -6.47 -29.10 24.78
N CYS A 581 -6.87 -28.01 24.14
CA CYS A 581 -7.52 -26.86 24.75
C CYS A 581 -8.93 -26.71 24.18
N THR A 582 -9.83 -26.16 25.00
CA THR A 582 -11.16 -25.75 24.56
C THR A 582 -11.11 -24.33 24.02
N VAL A 583 -12.00 -24.03 23.08
CA VAL A 583 -12.28 -22.68 22.59
C VAL A 583 -13.79 -22.57 22.50
N GLU A 584 -14.36 -21.62 23.23
CA GLU A 584 -15.80 -21.39 23.27
C GLU A 584 -16.27 -20.65 22.02
N PHE A 585 -17.53 -20.84 21.62
CA PHE A 585 -18.06 -20.15 20.44
C PHE A 585 -18.11 -18.62 20.58
N ASN A 586 -18.32 -18.10 21.79
CA ASN A 586 -18.24 -16.66 22.05
C ASN A 586 -16.83 -16.13 21.78
N GLU A 587 -15.79 -16.84 22.24
CA GLU A 587 -14.40 -16.48 21.96
C GLU A 587 -14.07 -16.50 20.45
N VAL A 588 -14.66 -17.44 19.70
CA VAL A 588 -14.51 -17.50 18.23
C VAL A 588 -15.12 -16.26 17.58
N LEU A 589 -16.36 -15.92 17.96
CA LEU A 589 -17.08 -14.79 17.40
C LEU A 589 -16.40 -13.46 17.75
N ASP A 590 -16.01 -13.28 19.01
CA ASP A 590 -15.34 -12.06 19.49
C ASP A 590 -13.97 -11.89 18.86
N PHE A 591 -13.19 -12.97 18.73
CA PHE A 591 -11.93 -12.90 18.00
C PHE A 591 -12.13 -12.49 16.55
N VAL A 592 -13.09 -13.07 15.82
CA VAL A 592 -13.30 -12.71 14.41
C VAL A 592 -13.76 -11.26 14.27
N LYS A 593 -14.64 -10.77 15.15
CA LYS A 593 -15.01 -9.34 15.20
C LYS A 593 -13.79 -8.45 15.45
N PHE A 594 -12.96 -8.80 16.43
CA PHE A 594 -11.71 -8.10 16.73
C PHE A 594 -10.78 -8.10 15.51
N ASP A 595 -10.59 -9.25 14.86
CA ASP A 595 -9.64 -9.45 13.76
C ASP A 595 -10.05 -8.66 12.51
N LEU A 596 -11.35 -8.68 12.16
CA LEU A 596 -11.90 -7.88 11.07
C LEU A 596 -11.79 -6.38 11.36
N ARG A 597 -12.13 -5.96 12.58
CA ARG A 597 -12.04 -4.56 13.00
C ARG A 597 -10.60 -4.06 12.95
N ASN A 598 -9.64 -4.89 13.36
CA ASN A 598 -8.23 -4.55 13.53
C ASN A 598 -7.33 -5.13 12.43
N THR A 599 -7.82 -5.19 11.19
CA THR A 599 -6.98 -5.55 10.03
C THR A 599 -6.21 -4.33 9.55
N PHE A 600 -4.96 -4.21 9.98
CA PHE A 600 -4.04 -3.13 9.57
C PHE A 600 -2.83 -3.69 8.84
N THR A 601 -2.33 -2.95 7.86
CA THR A 601 -1.10 -3.27 7.12
C THR A 601 -0.36 -2.00 6.73
N THR A 602 0.95 -2.10 6.57
CA THR A 602 1.80 -1.00 6.14
C THR A 602 2.09 -1.12 4.64
N VAL A 603 1.84 -0.04 3.87
CA VAL A 603 2.13 0.04 2.43
C VAL A 603 2.85 1.35 2.14
N GLY A 604 4.09 1.26 1.66
CA GLY A 604 4.89 2.42 1.24
C GLY A 604 4.96 3.55 2.28
N GLY A 605 5.21 3.17 3.53
CA GLY A 605 5.34 4.11 4.67
C GLY A 605 4.03 4.56 5.30
N LYS A 606 2.87 4.15 4.76
CA LYS A 606 1.55 4.47 5.32
C LYS A 606 0.93 3.26 5.99
N ILE A 607 0.17 3.48 7.07
CA ILE A 607 -0.63 2.43 7.71
C ILE A 607 -2.04 2.51 7.15
N LEU A 608 -2.54 1.37 6.67
CA LEU A 608 -3.86 1.22 6.09
C LEU A 608 -4.68 0.24 6.92
N ARG A 609 -5.95 0.57 7.13
CA ARG A 609 -6.96 -0.32 7.68
C ARG A 609 -7.80 -0.89 6.54
N GLN A 610 -7.97 -2.21 6.50
CA GLN A 610 -8.89 -2.84 5.56
C GLN A 610 -10.32 -2.81 6.11
N ARG A 611 -11.21 -2.08 5.45
CA ARG A 611 -12.64 -1.93 5.80
C ARG A 611 -13.55 -2.90 5.06
N ILE A 612 -13.14 -3.32 3.86
CA ILE A 612 -13.85 -4.28 3.02
C ILE A 612 -12.88 -5.39 2.63
N GLY A 613 -13.38 -6.63 2.68
CA GLY A 613 -12.58 -7.81 2.43
C GLY A 613 -11.75 -8.22 3.63
N ILE A 614 -10.95 -9.25 3.39
CA ILE A 614 -10.03 -9.84 4.36
C ILE A 614 -8.62 -9.93 3.74
N PRO A 615 -7.55 -9.89 4.54
CA PRO A 615 -6.20 -9.75 4.02
C PRO A 615 -5.73 -11.07 3.37
N MET A 616 -5.23 -10.98 2.13
CA MET A 616 -4.59 -12.09 1.44
C MET A 616 -3.22 -12.36 2.06
N GLY A 617 -3.08 -13.44 2.84
CA GLY A 617 -1.84 -13.78 3.55
C GLY A 617 -2.03 -14.00 5.05
N LYS A 618 -3.25 -13.81 5.56
CA LYS A 618 -3.59 -14.07 6.96
C LYS A 618 -4.09 -15.51 7.17
N PRO A 619 -3.68 -16.20 8.25
CA PRO A 619 -4.06 -17.60 8.47
C PRO A 619 -5.58 -17.88 8.54
N SER A 620 -6.35 -16.94 9.09
CA SER A 620 -7.82 -17.05 9.23
C SER A 620 -8.57 -16.75 7.92
N SER A 621 -7.97 -16.04 6.97
CA SER A 621 -8.68 -15.56 5.78
C SER A 621 -9.26 -16.68 4.92
N PRO A 622 -8.51 -17.75 4.56
CA PRO A 622 -9.07 -18.83 3.73
C PRO A 622 -10.24 -19.55 4.39
N SER A 623 -10.16 -19.81 5.70
CA SER A 623 -11.25 -20.46 6.44
C SER A 623 -12.51 -19.59 6.51
N ILE A 624 -12.35 -18.27 6.67
CA ILE A 624 -13.46 -17.32 6.71
C ILE A 624 -14.13 -17.22 5.34
N ALA A 625 -13.35 -17.12 4.26
CA ALA A 625 -13.89 -17.11 2.90
C ALA A 625 -14.64 -18.41 2.57
N CYS A 626 -14.03 -19.56 2.85
CA CYS A 626 -14.66 -20.88 2.68
C CYS A 626 -15.96 -21.02 3.49
N MET A 627 -16.01 -20.49 4.71
CA MET A 627 -17.21 -20.46 5.55
C MET A 627 -18.33 -19.63 4.90
N LEU A 628 -18.01 -18.45 4.38
CA LEU A 628 -19.00 -17.60 3.72
C LEU A 628 -19.54 -18.24 2.42
N CYS A 629 -18.67 -18.87 1.63
CA CYS A 629 -19.08 -19.68 0.49
C CYS A 629 -20.00 -20.82 0.94
N ALA A 630 -19.60 -21.58 1.97
CA ALA A 630 -20.41 -22.69 2.50
C ALA A 630 -21.77 -22.24 3.02
N HIS A 631 -21.86 -21.08 3.68
CA HIS A 631 -23.13 -20.48 4.08
C HIS A 631 -24.01 -20.15 2.87
N SER A 632 -23.46 -19.51 1.85
CA SER A 632 -24.19 -19.15 0.62
C SER A 632 -24.66 -20.40 -0.13
N GLU A 633 -23.80 -21.43 -0.24
CA GLU A 633 -24.11 -22.73 -0.82
C GLU A 633 -25.22 -23.45 -0.05
N PHE A 634 -25.19 -23.38 1.28
CA PHE A 634 -26.20 -23.96 2.15
C PHE A 634 -27.57 -23.30 1.95
N VAL A 635 -27.61 -21.97 1.94
CA VAL A 635 -28.84 -21.20 1.67
C VAL A 635 -29.37 -21.51 0.27
N PHE A 636 -28.51 -21.57 -0.74
CA PHE A 636 -28.88 -21.98 -2.09
C PHE A 636 -29.49 -23.38 -2.12
N LEU A 637 -28.82 -24.38 -1.53
CA LEU A 637 -29.33 -25.75 -1.51
C LEU A 637 -30.64 -25.90 -0.74
N LEU A 638 -30.84 -25.13 0.33
CA LEU A 638 -32.12 -25.09 1.04
C LEU A 638 -33.24 -24.51 0.17
N SER A 639 -32.96 -23.46 -0.60
CA SER A 639 -33.96 -22.82 -1.48
C SER A 639 -34.51 -23.76 -2.56
N LEU A 640 -33.78 -24.82 -2.90
CA LEU A 640 -34.20 -25.83 -3.87
C LEU A 640 -35.18 -26.87 -3.31
N GLY A 641 -35.42 -26.90 -2.00
CA GLY A 641 -36.33 -27.88 -1.37
C GLY A 641 -35.96 -29.32 -1.71
N THR A 642 -36.90 -30.08 -2.29
CA THR A 642 -36.69 -31.48 -2.70
C THR A 642 -35.70 -31.65 -3.85
N ASP A 643 -35.56 -30.61 -4.69
CA ASP A 643 -34.70 -30.64 -5.86
C ASP A 643 -33.21 -30.54 -5.51
N ARG A 644 -32.87 -30.23 -4.25
CA ARG A 644 -31.49 -30.32 -3.75
C ARG A 644 -30.85 -31.69 -3.99
N SER A 645 -31.67 -32.74 -4.06
CA SER A 645 -31.21 -34.11 -4.35
C SER A 645 -30.70 -34.30 -5.79
N LEU A 646 -31.06 -33.38 -6.69
CA LEU A 646 -30.62 -33.34 -8.08
C LEU A 646 -29.29 -32.61 -8.26
N VAL A 647 -28.89 -31.80 -7.27
CA VAL A 647 -27.71 -30.94 -7.34
C VAL A 647 -26.55 -31.55 -6.55
N HIS A 648 -25.37 -31.46 -7.14
CA HIS A 648 -24.08 -31.70 -6.51
C HIS A 648 -23.18 -30.50 -6.77
N GLY A 649 -22.18 -30.30 -5.93
CA GLY A 649 -21.15 -29.32 -6.19
C GLY A 649 -19.85 -29.66 -5.49
N ILE A 650 -18.79 -29.03 -5.97
CA ILE A 650 -17.44 -29.09 -5.45
C ILE A 650 -16.90 -27.67 -5.48
N CYS A 651 -16.52 -27.15 -4.32
CA CYS A 651 -15.99 -25.81 -4.15
C CYS A 651 -14.60 -25.90 -3.51
N LEU A 652 -13.59 -25.38 -4.20
CA LEU A 652 -12.23 -25.26 -3.72
C LEU A 652 -11.86 -23.79 -3.70
N ILE A 653 -12.06 -23.13 -2.55
CA ILE A 653 -11.83 -21.70 -2.37
C ILE A 653 -12.72 -20.89 -3.34
N ASP A 654 -12.16 -20.38 -4.43
CA ASP A 654 -12.80 -19.54 -5.46
C ASP A 654 -13.32 -20.35 -6.66
N ASP A 655 -12.84 -21.58 -6.85
CA ASP A 655 -13.28 -22.46 -7.93
C ASP A 655 -14.51 -23.29 -7.50
N VAL A 656 -15.65 -23.06 -8.16
CA VAL A 656 -16.92 -23.77 -7.88
C VAL A 656 -17.38 -24.54 -9.11
N SER A 657 -17.53 -25.85 -8.98
CA SER A 657 -18.17 -26.72 -9.97
C SER A 657 -19.52 -27.20 -9.46
N VAL A 658 -20.57 -27.01 -10.26
CA VAL A 658 -21.95 -27.45 -9.95
C VAL A 658 -22.39 -28.47 -10.99
N PHE A 659 -23.02 -29.55 -10.52
CA PHE A 659 -23.52 -30.64 -11.34
C PHE A 659 -25.00 -30.86 -11.06
N VAL A 660 -25.84 -30.86 -12.09
CA VAL A 660 -27.29 -31.01 -11.97
C VAL A 660 -27.75 -32.23 -12.75
N LYS A 661 -28.47 -33.14 -12.09
CA LYS A 661 -29.00 -34.37 -12.68
C LYS A 661 -30.28 -34.10 -13.46
N PHE A 662 -30.33 -34.55 -14.72
CA PHE A 662 -31.49 -34.43 -15.60
C PHE A 662 -31.86 -35.77 -16.24
N ARG A 663 -33.15 -35.98 -16.57
CA ARG A 663 -33.59 -37.14 -17.36
C ARG A 663 -33.21 -36.97 -18.83
N LYS A 664 -32.65 -38.02 -19.46
CA LYS A 664 -32.18 -38.02 -20.87
C LYS A 664 -33.23 -37.56 -21.89
N GLY A 665 -34.53 -37.75 -21.62
CA GLY A 665 -35.62 -37.43 -22.55
C GLY A 665 -35.90 -35.93 -22.74
N ILE A 666 -35.62 -35.10 -21.74
CA ILE A 666 -36.02 -33.66 -21.74
C ILE A 666 -35.15 -32.82 -22.70
N LEU A 667 -33.90 -33.24 -22.95
CA LEU A 667 -32.97 -32.54 -23.84
C LEU A 667 -33.30 -32.71 -25.34
N LYS A 668 -33.91 -33.84 -25.74
CA LYS A 668 -34.27 -34.10 -27.14
C LYS A 668 -35.47 -33.25 -27.60
N GLU A 669 -36.37 -32.91 -26.70
CA GLU A 669 -37.59 -32.15 -27.04
C GLU A 669 -37.32 -30.64 -27.18
N LYS A 670 -36.40 -30.08 -26.37
CA LYS A 670 -36.00 -28.67 -26.47
C LYS A 670 -35.09 -28.35 -27.67
N ARG A 671 -34.24 -29.29 -28.09
CA ARG A 671 -33.42 -29.13 -29.32
C ARG A 671 -34.27 -29.12 -30.60
N ARG A 672 -35.45 -29.77 -30.60
CA ARG A 672 -36.37 -29.82 -31.74
C ARG A 672 -37.28 -28.60 -31.89
N ARG A 673 -37.53 -27.82 -30.83
CA ARG A 673 -38.56 -26.75 -30.84
C ARG A 673 -38.05 -25.33 -31.09
N GLY A 674 -36.75 -25.07 -31.21
CA GLY A 674 -36.22 -23.78 -31.70
C GLY A 674 -36.79 -22.50 -31.05
N ARG A 675 -37.38 -22.58 -29.85
CA ARG A 675 -38.07 -21.47 -29.17
C ARG A 675 -37.57 -21.37 -27.74
N PHE A 676 -36.78 -20.35 -27.46
CA PHE A 676 -36.87 -19.65 -26.18
C PHE A 676 -38.13 -18.75 -26.25
N SER A 677 -39.32 -19.36 -26.21
CA SER A 677 -40.56 -18.60 -26.08
C SER A 677 -40.85 -18.37 -24.61
N GLY A 678 -40.71 -17.12 -24.18
CA GLY A 678 -41.62 -16.33 -23.32
C GLY A 678 -42.03 -16.82 -21.93
N ASP A 679 -42.21 -18.11 -21.71
CA ASP A 679 -42.85 -18.69 -20.52
C ASP A 679 -41.86 -19.41 -19.59
N SER A 680 -40.58 -19.04 -19.72
CA SER A 680 -39.45 -19.67 -19.01
C SER A 680 -39.22 -19.14 -17.59
N ARG A 681 -40.19 -18.43 -16.99
CA ARG A 681 -40.03 -17.86 -15.64
C ARG A 681 -39.98 -18.91 -14.51
N ASN A 682 -40.36 -20.16 -14.78
CA ASN A 682 -40.34 -21.25 -13.79
C ASN A 682 -39.28 -22.34 -14.04
N LEU A 683 -38.40 -22.21 -15.04
CA LEU A 683 -37.39 -23.26 -15.35
C LEU A 683 -35.97 -22.75 -15.63
N MET A 684 -35.74 -21.45 -15.49
CA MET A 684 -34.41 -20.98 -15.09
C MET A 684 -34.37 -21.13 -13.57
N ILE A 685 -33.53 -22.03 -13.06
CA ILE A 685 -32.91 -21.75 -11.77
C ILE A 685 -32.15 -20.45 -12.04
N THR A 686 -32.78 -19.32 -11.71
CA THR A 686 -32.12 -18.04 -11.67
C THR A 686 -31.07 -18.20 -10.60
N ILE A 687 -29.85 -18.59 -11.01
CA ILE A 687 -28.68 -18.42 -10.18
C ILE A 687 -28.50 -16.91 -10.19
N SER A 688 -29.20 -16.25 -9.27
CA SER A 688 -28.92 -14.87 -8.93
C SER A 688 -27.41 -14.77 -8.72
N PRO A 689 -26.76 -13.70 -9.22
CA PRO A 689 -25.34 -13.51 -8.95
C PRO A 689 -25.11 -13.67 -7.46
N TRP A 690 -24.12 -14.48 -7.11
CA TRP A 690 -23.65 -14.67 -5.75
C TRP A 690 -23.40 -13.26 -5.18
N ASN A 691 -24.34 -12.76 -4.37
CA ASN A 691 -24.09 -11.58 -3.56
C ASN A 691 -23.25 -12.05 -2.38
N VAL A 692 -21.95 -12.16 -2.65
CA VAL A 692 -20.90 -12.32 -1.64
C VAL A 692 -20.68 -10.97 -0.96
#